data_AF-A0A090L952-F1
#
_entry.id   AF-A0A090L952-F1
#
_cell.length_a   1.000
_cell.length_b   1.000
_cell.length_c   1.000
_cell.angle_alpha   90.00
_cell.angle_beta   90.00
_cell.angle_gamma   90.00
#
_symmetry.space_group_name_H-M   'P 1'
#
loop_
_entity.id
_entity.type
_entity.pdbx_description
1 polymer ?
#
loop_
_entity_poly.entity_id
_entity_poly.type
_entity_poly.pdbx_seq_one_letter_code
_entity_poly.pdbx_strand_id
1 'polypeptide(L)'
;MKKINNKEKDKDNITAVSFFNVTLISIICLITIKTCLIRSYTSTDFEVHRNWMAITFSKKLSEWYYENTSEWTLDYPPFFAYFEWLLAQGAHKIGLKNSLEISEKPIMNDGILYYQRFTVILSDIFYYFGAIVISNISEESPFKGGKEFTKRKRYFIFFNLVFFVPLILLDNIHFQYNGFLTGFVLLSIHFIFKRKLLVSALLSAILINFKHIYIYYAPGYVGFFIFNYLLPIDFNFTKRIISLGGCVLMPIFLSFGPFLYTTGLEGFSQILSRLFPFKRGLTHAFWAPNFWALYNGVDFVLYNIRNILSKYLKNSDIINKPEYTNGLVQEYNHTTLPNIKPYHTIALIIIFLSPLIIINRGKKDSGIKYLQSILISSMAFFYFGYHVHEKAILLPLIPLMILSFKNLAYISLYFNLYIVSHFTIFPLIFSPLENLTKYTLSIAITIIISIFFKIIYGINLWKSFDKTTKYFAIISIFLEIFTKIFLPICLPNLQFLPNMLTSCFHAVVLTWTYIILVRDILNQDDEINIKKKKLLKEESKLKLLLTDKLITSINNIKIVAAVDGTYNKDGDGQICILGICFYDFINNSEIDYFEKIIINTQPYISSFFAVKEGECTINFIKEILYKHPLLKPDVVIIDGNGIYHKRNFGLASYISCKLNIPSIGISKNIDLSPLNNDCDGKIIRNEIKNGCIIKSNINLFPYDNRCLILRQPNSKKLLYVSVGNGMKIEVSGRIVEHLIKSNLQNMPVNVCDRRTRDTYREYFEK
;
A
#
# COMPACT_ATOMS: atom_id res chain seq x y z
N MET A 1 -30.23 -36.23 22.42
CA MET A 1 -29.70 -34.84 22.38
C MET A 1 -28.17 -34.75 22.35
N LYS A 2 -27.37 -35.50 23.14
CA LYS A 2 -25.88 -35.46 23.04
C LYS A 2 -25.27 -35.90 21.69
N LYS A 3 -25.89 -36.82 20.96
CA LYS A 3 -25.45 -37.24 19.59
C LYS A 3 -25.81 -36.23 18.48
N ILE A 4 -26.75 -35.31 18.72
CA ILE A 4 -27.14 -34.28 17.75
C ILE A 4 -26.20 -33.06 17.87
N ASN A 5 -25.82 -32.68 19.11
CA ASN A 5 -24.80 -31.65 19.32
C ASN A 5 -23.39 -32.02 18.81
N ASN A 6 -23.05 -33.31 18.71
CA ASN A 6 -21.78 -33.71 18.09
C ASN A 6 -21.85 -33.69 16.55
N LYS A 7 -23.01 -33.96 15.94
CA LYS A 7 -23.18 -33.86 14.47
C LYS A 7 -23.24 -32.40 13.97
N GLU A 8 -23.70 -31.45 14.79
CA GLU A 8 -23.60 -30.02 14.46
C GLU A 8 -22.17 -29.49 14.62
N LYS A 9 -21.43 -29.95 15.64
CA LYS A 9 -19.99 -29.62 15.76
C LYS A 9 -19.13 -30.19 14.62
N ASP A 10 -19.49 -31.35 14.08
CA ASP A 10 -18.77 -31.93 12.93
C ASP A 10 -19.17 -31.29 11.59
N LYS A 11 -20.39 -30.72 11.46
CA LYS A 11 -20.77 -29.94 10.27
C LYS A 11 -20.10 -28.57 10.20
N ASP A 12 -19.82 -27.93 11.35
CA ASP A 12 -19.04 -26.69 11.41
C ASP A 12 -17.54 -26.90 11.10
N ASN A 13 -17.05 -28.15 11.09
CA ASN A 13 -15.67 -28.48 10.73
C ASN A 13 -15.46 -28.79 9.24
N ILE A 14 -16.53 -29.00 8.46
CA ILE A 14 -16.43 -29.44 7.04
C ILE A 14 -16.17 -28.26 6.08
N THR A 15 -16.36 -27.01 6.51
CA THR A 15 -16.19 -25.82 5.65
C THR A 15 -15.01 -24.92 6.01
N ALA A 16 -14.25 -25.24 7.07
CA ALA A 16 -13.05 -24.50 7.41
C ALA A 16 -11.90 -24.90 6.47
N VAL A 17 -11.84 -24.31 5.27
CA VAL A 17 -10.71 -24.52 4.37
C VAL A 17 -9.45 -24.03 5.08
N SER A 18 -8.58 -24.96 5.44
CA SER A 18 -7.33 -24.65 6.14
C SER A 18 -6.49 -23.71 5.26
N PHE A 19 -5.99 -22.62 5.86
CA PHE A 19 -5.05 -21.69 5.20
C PHE A 19 -3.94 -22.47 4.48
N PHE A 20 -3.42 -23.52 5.13
CA PHE A 20 -2.38 -24.38 4.56
C PHE A 20 -2.82 -25.04 3.25
N ASN A 21 -4.03 -25.61 3.21
CA ASN A 21 -4.56 -26.27 2.01
C ASN A 21 -4.74 -25.27 0.85
N VAL A 22 -5.30 -24.08 1.11
CA VAL A 22 -5.45 -23.06 0.07
C VAL A 22 -4.10 -22.59 -0.43
N THR A 23 -3.15 -22.32 0.47
CA THR A 23 -1.80 -21.90 0.07
C THR A 23 -1.07 -22.98 -0.74
N LEU A 24 -1.26 -24.26 -0.39
CA LEU A 24 -0.65 -25.36 -1.12
C LEU A 24 -1.23 -25.47 -2.54
N ILE A 25 -2.56 -25.38 -2.67
CA ILE A 25 -3.23 -25.36 -3.99
C ILE A 25 -2.72 -24.18 -4.82
N SER A 26 -2.62 -22.99 -4.24
CA SER A 26 -2.06 -21.81 -4.92
C SER A 26 -0.63 -22.03 -5.40
N ILE A 27 0.23 -22.64 -4.58
CA ILE A 27 1.62 -22.95 -4.95
C ILE A 27 1.64 -23.95 -6.12
N ILE A 28 0.80 -24.99 -6.07
CA ILE A 28 0.70 -25.96 -7.16
C ILE A 28 0.25 -25.27 -8.45
N CYS A 29 -0.81 -24.45 -8.40
CA CYS A 29 -1.26 -23.68 -9.57
C CYS A 29 -0.16 -22.77 -10.13
N LEU A 30 0.60 -22.10 -9.26
CA LEU A 30 1.69 -21.21 -9.67
C LEU A 30 2.85 -22.00 -10.30
N ILE A 31 3.22 -23.14 -9.74
CA ILE A 31 4.21 -24.05 -10.34
C ILE A 31 3.73 -24.52 -11.71
N THR A 32 2.46 -24.90 -11.86
CA THR A 32 1.88 -25.27 -13.16
C THR A 32 1.99 -24.13 -14.17
N ILE A 33 1.62 -22.91 -13.79
CA ILE A 33 1.77 -21.73 -14.65
C ILE A 33 3.23 -21.55 -15.07
N LYS A 34 4.17 -21.61 -14.12
CA LYS A 34 5.61 -21.44 -14.40
C LYS A 34 6.16 -22.56 -15.30
N THR A 35 5.70 -23.79 -15.12
CA THR A 35 6.05 -24.92 -16.00
C THR A 35 5.57 -24.68 -17.44
N CYS A 36 4.38 -24.12 -17.63
CA CYS A 36 3.89 -23.73 -18.96
C CYS A 36 4.74 -22.64 -19.63
N LEU A 37 5.50 -21.85 -18.86
CA LEU A 37 6.38 -20.78 -19.36
C LEU A 37 7.80 -21.26 -19.69
N ILE A 38 8.14 -22.54 -19.49
CA ILE A 38 9.52 -23.05 -19.71
C ILE A 38 10.02 -22.77 -21.12
N ARG A 39 9.16 -22.94 -22.13
CA ARG A 39 9.47 -22.75 -23.56
C ARG A 39 9.34 -21.29 -24.04
N SER A 40 9.03 -20.35 -23.15
CA SER A 40 8.98 -18.92 -23.50
C SER A 40 10.35 -18.37 -23.86
N TYR A 41 10.34 -17.21 -24.54
CA TYR A 41 11.51 -16.40 -24.89
C TYR A 41 12.61 -16.40 -23.80
N THR A 42 13.87 -16.50 -24.24
CA THR A 42 15.06 -16.42 -23.38
C THR A 42 15.79 -15.10 -23.64
N SER A 43 16.09 -14.37 -22.57
CA SER A 43 16.90 -13.15 -22.66
C SER A 43 18.40 -13.48 -22.64
N THR A 44 19.23 -12.46 -22.82
CA THR A 44 20.69 -12.56 -22.64
C THR A 44 21.08 -13.07 -21.24
N ASP A 45 20.28 -12.79 -20.21
CA ASP A 45 20.54 -13.23 -18.83
C ASP A 45 20.56 -14.77 -18.73
N PHE A 46 19.89 -15.48 -19.64
CA PHE A 46 19.88 -16.94 -19.67
C PHE A 46 21.30 -17.53 -19.86
N GLU A 47 22.00 -17.02 -20.88
CA GLU A 47 23.38 -17.42 -21.16
C GLU A 47 24.35 -16.91 -20.09
N VAL A 48 24.10 -15.73 -19.52
CA VAL A 48 24.90 -15.21 -18.40
C VAL A 48 24.97 -16.20 -17.25
N HIS A 49 23.81 -16.70 -16.80
CA HIS A 49 23.77 -17.68 -15.72
C HIS A 49 24.35 -19.03 -16.12
N ARG A 50 24.20 -19.45 -17.39
CA ARG A 50 24.85 -20.69 -17.87
C ARG A 50 26.37 -20.55 -17.81
N ASN A 51 26.90 -19.40 -18.24
CA ASN A 51 28.33 -19.13 -18.18
C ASN A 51 28.85 -19.05 -16.75
N TRP A 52 28.09 -18.47 -15.82
CA TRP A 52 28.47 -18.46 -14.41
C TRP A 52 28.57 -19.87 -13.81
N MET A 53 27.65 -20.78 -14.15
CA MET A 53 27.78 -22.19 -13.76
C MET A 53 29.05 -22.82 -14.35
N ALA A 54 29.37 -22.56 -15.62
CA ALA A 54 30.58 -23.08 -16.24
C ALA A 54 31.87 -22.54 -15.63
N ILE A 55 31.94 -21.23 -15.37
CA ILE A 55 33.10 -20.59 -14.70
C ILE A 55 33.30 -21.22 -13.32
N THR A 56 32.25 -21.25 -12.51
CA THR A 56 32.35 -21.70 -11.12
C THR A 56 32.66 -23.20 -11.01
N PHE A 57 32.24 -24.01 -11.98
CA PHE A 57 32.54 -25.43 -12.03
C PHE A 57 33.96 -25.73 -12.55
N SER A 58 34.37 -25.06 -13.62
CA SER A 58 35.56 -25.43 -14.39
C SER A 58 36.83 -24.70 -13.93
N LYS A 59 36.71 -23.59 -13.19
CA LYS A 59 37.84 -22.77 -12.73
C LYS A 59 38.07 -22.88 -11.24
N LYS A 60 39.32 -22.65 -10.83
CA LYS A 60 39.67 -22.51 -9.40
C LYS A 60 39.06 -21.23 -8.84
N LEU A 61 38.82 -21.21 -7.53
CA LEU A 61 38.21 -20.06 -6.85
C LEU A 61 38.94 -18.72 -7.16
N SER A 62 40.27 -18.75 -7.23
CA SER A 62 41.12 -17.60 -7.53
C SER A 62 40.91 -17.00 -8.93
N GLU A 63 40.31 -17.77 -9.84
CA GLU A 63 40.15 -17.41 -11.26
C GLU A 63 38.72 -16.97 -11.61
N TRP A 64 37.74 -17.19 -10.72
CA TRP A 64 36.31 -17.00 -11.03
C TRP A 64 35.97 -15.59 -11.54
N TYR A 65 36.57 -14.54 -10.98
CA TYR A 65 36.31 -13.14 -11.37
C TYR A 65 37.30 -12.59 -12.40
N TYR A 66 38.28 -13.40 -12.82
CA TYR A 66 39.26 -13.07 -13.84
C TYR A 66 38.91 -13.69 -15.20
N GLU A 67 38.17 -14.80 -15.20
CA GLU A 67 37.66 -15.44 -16.42
C GLU A 67 36.89 -14.41 -17.28
N ASN A 68 37.26 -14.33 -18.56
CA ASN A 68 36.76 -13.35 -19.51
C ASN A 68 36.74 -13.87 -20.95
N THR A 69 36.75 -15.20 -21.15
CA THR A 69 36.63 -15.82 -22.48
C THR A 69 35.34 -15.37 -23.17
N SER A 70 34.28 -15.15 -22.38
CA SER A 70 33.01 -14.58 -22.84
C SER A 70 32.79 -13.18 -22.27
N GLU A 71 31.93 -12.39 -22.93
CA GLU A 71 31.41 -11.13 -22.40
C GLU A 71 30.57 -11.32 -21.12
N TRP A 72 30.01 -12.51 -20.87
CA TRP A 72 29.15 -12.78 -19.72
C TRP A 72 29.95 -13.16 -18.47
N THR A 73 30.69 -12.19 -17.95
CA THR A 73 31.55 -12.37 -16.78
C THR A 73 30.77 -12.42 -15.47
N LEU A 74 31.40 -12.94 -14.42
CA LEU A 74 30.79 -13.04 -13.10
C LEU A 74 30.70 -11.65 -12.44
N ASP A 75 29.48 -11.12 -12.38
CA ASP A 75 29.21 -9.72 -11.98
C ASP A 75 28.42 -9.61 -10.66
N TYR A 76 28.14 -10.73 -10.00
CA TYR A 76 27.41 -10.77 -8.72
C TYR A 76 28.36 -11.09 -7.55
N PRO A 77 27.98 -10.72 -6.30
CA PRO A 77 28.85 -10.95 -5.17
C PRO A 77 29.02 -12.45 -4.83
N PRO A 78 30.04 -12.82 -4.04
CA PRO A 78 30.45 -14.20 -3.87
C PRO A 78 29.39 -15.22 -3.45
N PHE A 79 28.40 -14.87 -2.62
CA PHE A 79 27.36 -15.85 -2.28
C PHE A 79 26.53 -16.28 -3.48
N PHE A 80 26.34 -15.40 -4.47
CA PHE A 80 25.68 -15.79 -5.69
C PHE A 80 26.57 -16.66 -6.58
N ALA A 81 27.88 -16.40 -6.61
CA ALA A 81 28.83 -17.29 -7.27
C ALA A 81 28.82 -18.69 -6.64
N TYR A 82 28.74 -18.80 -5.30
CA TYR A 82 28.58 -20.08 -4.62
C TYR A 82 27.24 -20.75 -4.92
N PHE A 83 26.18 -19.98 -5.10
CA PHE A 83 24.90 -20.50 -5.54
C PHE A 83 24.98 -21.07 -6.96
N GLU A 84 25.59 -20.35 -7.90
CA GLU A 84 25.85 -20.85 -9.26
C GLU A 84 26.73 -22.10 -9.25
N TRP A 85 27.74 -22.15 -8.39
CA TRP A 85 28.56 -23.34 -8.19
C TRP A 85 27.71 -24.54 -7.74
N LEU A 86 26.80 -24.36 -6.77
CA LEU A 86 25.88 -25.42 -6.32
C LEU A 86 24.96 -25.89 -7.46
N LEU A 87 24.43 -24.97 -8.27
CA LEU A 87 23.65 -25.31 -9.45
C LEU A 87 24.51 -26.06 -10.49
N ALA A 88 25.77 -25.67 -10.68
CA ALA A 88 26.67 -26.35 -11.59
C ALA A 88 26.95 -27.80 -11.16
N GLN A 89 27.09 -28.06 -9.84
CA GLN A 89 27.19 -29.42 -9.30
C GLN A 89 25.93 -30.25 -9.61
N GLY A 90 24.74 -29.64 -9.53
CA GLY A 90 23.48 -30.27 -9.90
C GLY A 90 23.47 -30.67 -11.38
N ALA A 91 23.86 -29.76 -12.27
CA ALA A 91 23.92 -30.00 -13.71
C ALA A 91 24.91 -31.11 -14.07
N HIS A 92 26.07 -31.15 -13.40
CA HIS A 92 27.06 -32.20 -13.56
C HIS A 92 26.50 -33.58 -13.22
N LYS A 93 25.82 -33.70 -12.08
CA LYS A 93 25.25 -34.98 -11.59
C LYS A 93 24.20 -35.57 -12.53
N ILE A 94 23.43 -34.73 -13.22
CA ILE A 94 22.41 -35.16 -14.18
C ILE A 94 22.94 -35.28 -15.62
N GLY A 95 24.26 -35.12 -15.82
CA GLY A 95 24.93 -35.35 -17.10
C GLY A 95 24.86 -34.19 -18.11
N LEU A 96 24.48 -32.98 -17.70
CA LEU A 96 24.40 -31.81 -18.59
C LEU A 96 25.77 -31.14 -18.81
N LYS A 97 26.72 -31.88 -19.40
CA LYS A 97 28.11 -31.41 -19.59
C LYS A 97 28.21 -30.09 -20.36
N ASN A 98 27.39 -29.91 -21.40
CA ASN A 98 27.40 -28.70 -22.23
C ASN A 98 27.03 -27.42 -21.45
N SER A 99 26.32 -27.54 -20.33
CA SER A 99 26.01 -26.37 -19.47
C SER A 99 27.24 -25.83 -18.73
N LEU A 100 28.28 -26.66 -18.59
CA LEU A 100 29.47 -26.40 -17.77
C LEU A 100 30.70 -26.01 -18.60
N GLU A 101 30.54 -25.93 -19.92
CA GLU A 101 31.60 -25.56 -20.85
C GLU A 101 31.74 -24.03 -20.92
N ILE A 102 32.97 -23.53 -20.79
CA ILE A 102 33.27 -22.11 -20.99
C ILE A 102 33.41 -21.88 -22.49
N SER A 103 32.61 -20.97 -23.04
CA SER A 103 32.59 -20.66 -24.47
C SER A 103 32.38 -19.17 -24.69
N GLU A 104 33.04 -18.63 -25.71
CA GLU A 104 32.85 -17.26 -26.18
C GLU A 104 31.44 -17.04 -26.75
N LYS A 105 30.88 -18.07 -27.39
CA LYS A 105 29.56 -18.04 -28.05
C LYS A 105 28.49 -18.69 -27.16
N PRO A 106 27.22 -18.26 -27.27
CA PRO A 106 26.16 -18.78 -26.41
C PRO A 106 25.91 -20.26 -26.70
N ILE A 107 25.70 -21.06 -25.64
CA ILE A 107 25.42 -22.49 -25.74
C ILE A 107 23.99 -22.74 -25.27
N MET A 108 23.12 -23.10 -26.22
CA MET A 108 21.71 -23.40 -25.94
C MET A 108 21.34 -24.79 -26.44
N ASN A 109 20.65 -25.56 -25.59
CA ASN A 109 19.93 -26.77 -25.98
C ASN A 109 18.77 -26.99 -25.00
N ASP A 110 17.88 -27.92 -25.35
CA ASP A 110 16.70 -28.22 -24.53
C ASP A 110 17.07 -28.63 -23.10
N GLY A 111 18.12 -29.44 -22.91
CA GLY A 111 18.57 -29.84 -21.57
C GLY A 111 18.94 -28.66 -20.68
N ILE A 112 19.69 -27.69 -21.22
CA ILE A 112 20.04 -26.44 -20.53
C ILE A 112 18.78 -25.62 -20.23
N LEU A 113 17.89 -25.48 -21.21
CA LEU A 113 16.61 -24.77 -21.08
C LEU A 113 15.78 -25.30 -19.90
N TYR A 114 15.50 -26.60 -19.89
CA TYR A 114 14.71 -27.23 -18.83
C TYR A 114 15.40 -27.14 -17.47
N TYR A 115 16.72 -27.37 -17.42
CA TYR A 115 17.47 -27.32 -16.17
C TYR A 115 17.42 -25.95 -15.52
N GLN A 116 17.81 -24.91 -16.25
CA GLN A 116 17.85 -23.55 -15.72
C GLN A 116 16.45 -23.03 -15.36
N ARG A 117 15.41 -23.33 -16.14
CA ARG A 117 14.03 -22.96 -15.76
C ARG A 117 13.57 -23.69 -14.50
N PHE A 118 13.93 -24.97 -14.35
CA PHE A 118 13.60 -25.74 -13.16
C PHE A 118 14.32 -25.22 -11.91
N THR A 119 15.59 -24.82 -12.01
CA THR A 119 16.33 -24.26 -10.86
C THR A 119 15.72 -22.95 -10.37
N VAL A 120 15.20 -22.10 -11.27
CA VAL A 120 14.43 -20.90 -10.89
C VAL A 120 13.18 -21.29 -10.11
N ILE A 121 12.34 -22.19 -10.66
CA ILE A 121 11.10 -22.66 -10.02
C ILE A 121 11.40 -23.31 -8.65
N LEU A 122 12.46 -24.09 -8.55
CA LEU A 122 12.89 -24.75 -7.31
C LEU A 122 13.32 -23.73 -6.26
N SER A 123 14.10 -22.72 -6.66
CA SER A 123 14.57 -21.65 -5.76
C SER A 123 13.42 -20.80 -5.21
N ASP A 124 12.32 -20.68 -5.94
CA ASP A 124 11.11 -19.97 -5.52
C ASP A 124 10.38 -20.65 -4.34
N ILE A 125 10.69 -21.89 -3.99
CA ILE A 125 10.18 -22.49 -2.75
C ILE A 125 10.58 -21.65 -1.53
N PHE A 126 11.79 -21.08 -1.54
CA PHE A 126 12.24 -20.16 -0.49
C PHE A 126 11.44 -18.86 -0.48
N TYR A 127 11.08 -18.35 -1.66
CA TYR A 127 10.19 -17.20 -1.81
C TYR A 127 8.81 -17.47 -1.22
N TYR A 128 8.20 -18.61 -1.56
CA TYR A 128 6.88 -19.02 -1.07
C TYR A 128 6.87 -19.19 0.45
N PHE A 129 7.94 -19.76 1.01
CA PHE A 129 8.12 -19.83 2.46
C PHE A 129 8.15 -18.43 3.09
N GLY A 130 8.94 -17.51 2.54
CA GLY A 130 8.95 -16.10 2.96
C GLY A 130 7.56 -15.46 2.91
N ALA A 131 6.81 -15.67 1.82
CA ALA A 131 5.45 -15.17 1.63
C ALA A 131 4.43 -15.74 2.65
N ILE A 132 4.50 -17.05 2.93
CA ILE A 132 3.66 -17.70 3.96
C ILE A 132 3.95 -17.11 5.33
N VAL A 133 5.22 -16.90 5.65
CA VAL A 133 5.66 -16.46 6.97
C VAL A 133 5.33 -14.98 7.20
N ILE A 134 5.56 -14.11 6.21
CA ILE A 134 5.22 -12.68 6.30
C ILE A 134 3.71 -12.44 6.34
N SER A 135 2.89 -13.30 5.71
CA SER A 135 1.42 -13.14 5.74
C SER A 135 0.84 -13.08 7.17
N ASN A 136 1.56 -13.65 8.15
CA ASN A 136 1.24 -13.60 9.59
C ASN A 136 1.34 -12.21 10.24
N ILE A 137 1.73 -11.16 9.50
CA ILE A 137 1.66 -9.77 10.01
C ILE A 137 0.22 -9.32 10.28
N SER A 138 -0.77 -10.05 9.74
CA SER A 138 -2.17 -9.88 10.09
C SER A 138 -2.36 -10.32 11.53
N GLU A 139 -2.52 -9.36 12.43
CA GLU A 139 -2.82 -9.63 13.83
C GLU A 139 -4.23 -10.23 13.95
N GLU A 140 -4.43 -11.07 14.96
CA GLU A 140 -5.75 -11.64 15.22
C GLU A 140 -6.70 -10.51 15.62
N SER A 141 -7.75 -10.31 14.83
CA SER A 141 -8.67 -9.23 15.12
C SER A 141 -9.51 -9.55 16.37
N PRO A 142 -9.65 -8.62 17.32
CA PRO A 142 -10.17 -8.89 18.67
C PRO A 142 -11.69 -9.07 18.75
N PHE A 143 -12.37 -9.25 17.62
CA PHE A 143 -13.82 -9.32 17.53
C PHE A 143 -14.27 -10.74 17.18
N LYS A 144 -15.56 -11.04 17.40
CA LYS A 144 -16.12 -12.37 17.13
C LYS A 144 -15.95 -12.70 15.64
N GLY A 145 -15.42 -13.87 15.29
CA GLY A 145 -15.10 -14.18 13.88
C GLY A 145 -13.89 -13.45 13.28
N GLY A 146 -13.22 -12.59 14.06
CA GLY A 146 -11.96 -11.95 13.67
C GLY A 146 -10.87 -12.93 13.26
N LYS A 147 -10.89 -14.17 13.78
CA LYS A 147 -10.03 -15.27 13.33
C LYS A 147 -10.20 -15.58 11.84
N GLU A 148 -11.43 -15.69 11.35
CA GLU A 148 -11.70 -16.00 9.94
C GLU A 148 -11.36 -14.82 9.03
N PHE A 149 -11.67 -13.59 9.45
CA PHE A 149 -11.21 -12.38 8.76
C PHE A 149 -9.68 -12.34 8.65
N THR A 150 -8.95 -12.55 9.76
CA THR A 150 -7.49 -12.61 9.77
C THR A 150 -6.96 -13.70 8.85
N LYS A 151 -7.58 -14.88 8.79
CA LYS A 151 -7.19 -15.96 7.86
C LYS A 151 -7.38 -15.55 6.40
N ARG A 152 -8.53 -14.95 6.04
CA ARG A 152 -8.80 -14.46 4.67
C ARG A 152 -7.80 -13.36 4.27
N LYS A 153 -7.57 -12.39 5.16
CA LYS A 153 -6.57 -11.31 4.97
C LYS A 153 -5.17 -11.87 4.81
N ARG A 154 -4.78 -12.84 5.63
CA ARG A 154 -3.50 -13.55 5.53
C ARG A 154 -3.32 -14.22 4.17
N TYR A 155 -4.32 -14.96 3.69
CA TYR A 155 -4.28 -15.58 2.38
C TYR A 155 -4.18 -14.54 1.25
N PHE A 156 -4.88 -13.41 1.38
CA PHE A 156 -4.82 -12.36 0.37
C PHE A 156 -3.43 -11.69 0.28
N ILE A 157 -2.76 -11.46 1.41
CA ILE A 157 -1.38 -10.98 1.43
C ILE A 157 -0.46 -11.99 0.73
N PHE A 158 -0.58 -13.27 1.08
CA PHE A 158 0.18 -14.35 0.44
C PHE A 158 -0.04 -14.37 -1.08
N PHE A 159 -1.30 -14.32 -1.51
CA PHE A 159 -1.67 -14.31 -2.93
C PHE A 159 -1.06 -13.12 -3.69
N ASN A 160 -1.18 -11.90 -3.15
CA ASN A 160 -0.61 -10.70 -3.79
C ASN A 160 0.90 -10.81 -3.97
N LEU A 161 1.60 -11.40 -2.99
CA LEU A 161 3.04 -11.64 -3.09
C LEU A 161 3.34 -12.66 -4.19
N VAL A 162 2.79 -13.88 -4.11
CA VAL A 162 3.26 -14.98 -4.98
C VAL A 162 2.75 -14.92 -6.41
N PHE A 163 1.58 -14.32 -6.65
CA PHE A 163 1.03 -14.11 -8.01
C PHE A 163 1.44 -12.76 -8.61
N PHE A 164 2.44 -12.08 -8.04
CA PHE A 164 2.91 -10.80 -8.54
C PHE A 164 3.52 -10.94 -9.95
N VAL A 165 2.76 -10.52 -10.96
CA VAL A 165 3.03 -10.78 -12.39
C VAL A 165 4.39 -10.28 -12.87
N PRO A 166 4.83 -9.05 -12.57
CA PRO A 166 6.13 -8.56 -13.03
C PRO A 166 7.31 -9.42 -12.53
N LEU A 167 7.21 -10.00 -11.33
CA LEU A 167 8.23 -10.94 -10.83
C LEU A 167 8.18 -12.27 -11.59
N ILE A 168 6.98 -12.80 -11.89
CA ILE A 168 6.83 -14.01 -12.71
C ILE A 168 7.46 -13.80 -14.09
N LEU A 169 7.20 -12.65 -14.75
CA LEU A 169 7.76 -12.31 -16.05
C LEU A 169 9.29 -12.20 -16.01
N LEU A 170 9.84 -11.53 -15.00
CA LEU A 170 11.29 -11.37 -14.87
C LEU A 170 12.01 -12.69 -14.61
N ASP A 171 11.47 -13.55 -13.75
CA ASP A 171 12.17 -14.77 -13.37
C ASP A 171 11.92 -15.90 -14.37
N ASN A 172 10.67 -16.08 -14.83
CA ASN A 172 10.25 -17.27 -15.58
C ASN A 172 10.21 -17.07 -17.10
N ILE A 173 10.25 -15.81 -17.57
CA ILE A 173 10.41 -15.50 -19.00
C ILE A 173 11.78 -14.87 -19.22
N HIS A 174 12.05 -13.70 -18.65
CA HIS A 174 13.32 -13.00 -18.83
C HIS A 174 14.54 -13.75 -18.25
N PHE A 175 14.33 -14.67 -17.31
CA PHE A 175 15.35 -15.50 -16.66
C PHE A 175 16.19 -14.77 -15.59
N GLN A 176 15.70 -14.77 -14.36
CA GLN A 176 16.39 -14.24 -13.17
C GLN A 176 15.98 -15.01 -11.91
N TYR A 177 16.75 -14.85 -10.82
CA TYR A 177 16.48 -15.43 -9.51
C TYR A 177 15.95 -14.40 -8.50
N ASN A 178 15.11 -13.43 -8.93
CA ASN A 178 14.68 -12.36 -8.03
C ASN A 178 13.69 -12.84 -6.96
N GLY A 179 12.89 -13.87 -7.21
CA GLY A 179 11.98 -14.48 -6.26
C GLY A 179 12.73 -15.04 -5.05
N PHE A 180 13.73 -15.88 -5.31
CA PHE A 180 14.66 -16.38 -4.29
C PHE A 180 15.22 -15.25 -3.41
N LEU A 181 15.73 -14.18 -4.01
CA LEU A 181 16.29 -13.03 -3.29
C LEU A 181 15.21 -12.24 -2.52
N THR A 182 14.02 -12.11 -3.09
CA THR A 182 12.86 -11.52 -2.40
C THR A 182 12.46 -12.34 -1.17
N GLY A 183 12.69 -13.66 -1.16
CA GLY A 183 12.53 -14.50 0.02
C GLY A 183 13.30 -13.98 1.24
N PHE A 184 14.56 -13.56 1.06
CA PHE A 184 15.34 -12.93 2.14
C PHE A 184 14.74 -11.59 2.59
N VAL A 185 14.26 -10.76 1.65
CA VAL A 185 13.58 -9.50 1.98
C VAL A 185 12.37 -9.78 2.88
N LEU A 186 11.51 -10.72 2.49
CA LEU A 186 10.29 -11.06 3.24
C LEU A 186 10.61 -11.62 4.63
N LEU A 187 11.62 -12.49 4.75
CA LEU A 187 12.05 -13.02 6.04
C LEU A 187 12.67 -11.94 6.92
N SER A 188 13.49 -11.04 6.35
CA SER A 188 14.06 -9.91 7.10
C SER A 188 12.95 -9.04 7.71
N ILE A 189 11.90 -8.75 6.95
CA ILE A 189 10.74 -7.97 7.41
C ILE A 189 9.98 -8.76 8.49
N HIS A 190 9.74 -10.06 8.27
CA HIS A 190 9.03 -10.90 9.24
C HIS A 190 9.70 -10.90 10.62
N PHE A 191 11.03 -11.05 10.67
CA PHE A 191 11.74 -11.08 11.94
C PHE A 191 11.75 -9.75 12.67
N ILE A 192 11.60 -8.60 11.98
CA ILE A 192 11.33 -7.31 12.64
C ILE A 192 9.97 -7.35 13.36
N PHE A 193 8.91 -7.82 12.69
CA PHE A 193 7.59 -7.96 13.32
C PHE A 193 7.59 -8.97 14.48
N LYS A 194 8.48 -9.97 14.46
CA LYS A 194 8.71 -10.88 15.59
C LYS A 194 9.67 -10.34 16.65
N ARG A 195 10.10 -9.08 16.55
CA ARG A 195 11.07 -8.42 17.45
C ARG A 195 12.43 -9.12 17.54
N LYS A 196 12.79 -9.94 16.54
CA LYS A 196 14.09 -10.60 16.40
C LYS A 196 15.01 -9.78 15.47
N LEU A 197 15.40 -8.60 15.94
CA LEU A 197 16.11 -7.60 15.14
C LEU A 197 17.45 -8.10 14.56
N LEU A 198 18.24 -8.84 15.33
CA LEU A 198 19.53 -9.38 14.89
C LEU A 198 19.40 -10.41 13.75
N VAL A 199 18.34 -11.24 13.77
CA VAL A 199 18.08 -12.20 12.68
C VAL A 199 17.74 -11.46 11.39
N SER A 200 16.96 -10.37 11.50
CA SER A 200 16.68 -9.49 10.37
C SER A 200 17.97 -8.88 9.80
N ALA A 201 18.85 -8.35 10.67
CA ALA A 201 20.14 -7.80 10.26
C ALA A 201 21.02 -8.82 9.52
N LEU A 202 21.11 -10.05 10.05
CA LEU A 202 21.84 -11.15 9.43
C LEU A 202 21.30 -11.48 8.03
N LEU A 203 19.98 -11.63 7.88
CA LEU A 203 19.36 -11.92 6.59
C LEU A 203 19.55 -10.78 5.57
N SER A 204 19.46 -9.53 6.01
CA SER A 204 19.73 -8.36 5.16
C SER A 204 21.18 -8.31 4.70
N ALA A 205 22.14 -8.67 5.57
CA ALA A 205 23.56 -8.75 5.20
C ALA A 205 23.83 -9.91 4.22
N ILE A 206 23.20 -11.07 4.43
CA ILE A 206 23.26 -12.20 3.48
C ILE A 206 22.72 -11.77 2.11
N LEU A 207 21.57 -11.10 2.05
CA LEU A 207 20.95 -10.64 0.81
C LEU A 207 21.86 -9.70 0.00
N ILE A 208 22.52 -8.74 0.64
CA ILE A 208 23.45 -7.82 -0.03
C ILE A 208 24.64 -8.61 -0.62
N ASN A 209 25.10 -9.67 0.06
CA ASN A 209 26.14 -10.57 -0.41
C ASN A 209 25.66 -11.56 -1.50
N PHE A 210 24.36 -11.64 -1.78
CA PHE A 210 23.84 -12.35 -2.95
C PHE A 210 23.65 -11.42 -4.16
N LYS A 211 23.21 -10.17 -3.96
CA LYS A 211 23.04 -9.25 -5.08
C LYS A 211 23.22 -7.81 -4.60
N HIS A 212 24.24 -7.15 -5.15
CA HIS A 212 24.65 -5.81 -4.71
C HIS A 212 23.56 -4.75 -4.93
N ILE A 213 22.59 -4.97 -5.83
CA ILE A 213 21.45 -4.05 -6.03
C ILE A 213 20.64 -3.78 -4.75
N TYR A 214 20.62 -4.73 -3.80
CA TYR A 214 19.95 -4.54 -2.50
C TYR A 214 20.66 -3.54 -1.59
N ILE A 215 21.81 -2.98 -1.99
CA ILE A 215 22.41 -1.81 -1.35
C ILE A 215 21.45 -0.60 -1.36
N TYR A 216 20.45 -0.59 -2.25
CA TYR A 216 19.37 0.41 -2.26
C TYR A 216 18.58 0.42 -0.95
N TYR A 217 18.54 -0.70 -0.21
CA TYR A 217 17.97 -0.75 1.13
C TYR A 217 18.95 -0.39 2.25
N ALA A 218 20.27 -0.39 1.98
CA ALA A 218 21.28 -0.31 3.03
C ALA A 218 21.16 0.96 3.89
N PRO A 219 20.97 2.18 3.34
CA PRO A 219 20.73 3.35 4.18
C PRO A 219 19.46 3.26 5.04
N GLY A 220 18.39 2.64 4.51
CA GLY A 220 17.19 2.32 5.26
C GLY A 220 17.44 1.36 6.42
N TYR A 221 18.19 0.27 6.18
CA TYR A 221 18.61 -0.67 7.23
C TYR A 221 19.44 0.02 8.30
N VAL A 222 20.47 0.75 7.90
CA VAL A 222 21.39 1.46 8.80
C VAL A 222 20.63 2.47 9.65
N GLY A 223 19.82 3.32 9.03
CA GLY A 223 18.97 4.27 9.75
C GLY A 223 18.07 3.58 10.77
N PHE A 224 17.39 2.49 10.37
CA PHE A 224 16.55 1.75 11.28
C PHE A 224 17.31 1.16 12.48
N PHE A 225 18.41 0.44 12.25
CA PHE A 225 19.16 -0.23 13.32
C PHE A 225 19.88 0.76 14.24
N ILE A 226 20.36 1.90 13.74
CA ILE A 226 20.92 2.97 14.59
C ILE A 226 19.88 3.42 15.61
N PHE A 227 18.70 3.85 15.14
CA PHE A 227 17.70 4.46 16.00
C PHE A 227 16.89 3.47 16.85
N ASN A 228 16.66 2.25 16.37
CA ASN A 228 15.75 1.29 17.01
C ASN A 228 16.46 0.09 17.66
N TYR A 229 17.78 -0.08 17.45
CA TYR A 229 18.56 -1.13 18.12
C TYR A 229 19.76 -0.57 18.86
N LEU A 230 20.58 0.29 18.26
CA LEU A 230 21.79 0.80 18.91
C LEU A 230 21.47 1.83 20.00
N LEU A 231 20.58 2.79 19.74
CA LEU A 231 20.18 3.82 20.72
C LEU A 231 19.20 3.29 21.79
N PRO A 232 19.20 3.85 23.02
CA PRO A 232 20.08 4.92 23.53
C PRO A 232 21.49 4.41 23.86
N ILE A 233 22.46 5.31 24.00
CA ILE A 233 23.84 4.94 24.41
C ILE A 233 23.85 4.69 25.92
N ASP A 234 23.67 3.44 26.32
CA ASP A 234 23.65 2.95 27.70
C ASP A 234 24.77 1.92 27.95
N PHE A 235 24.84 1.32 29.14
CA PHE A 235 25.84 0.30 29.46
C PHE A 235 25.81 -0.94 28.53
N ASN A 236 24.68 -1.21 27.88
CA ASN A 236 24.53 -2.32 26.94
C ASN A 236 24.91 -1.94 25.49
N PHE A 237 25.25 -0.68 25.23
CA PHE A 237 25.57 -0.18 23.89
C PHE A 237 26.70 -0.96 23.21
N THR A 238 27.78 -1.25 23.93
CA THR A 238 28.92 -2.03 23.42
C THR A 238 28.48 -3.44 23.00
N LYS A 239 27.67 -4.12 23.84
CA LYS A 239 27.10 -5.44 23.51
C LYS A 239 26.22 -5.38 22.27
N ARG A 240 25.41 -4.34 22.11
CA ARG A 240 24.56 -4.15 20.92
C ARG A 240 25.39 -3.90 19.67
N ILE A 241 26.45 -3.07 19.74
CA ILE A 241 27.39 -2.89 18.63
C ILE A 241 28.04 -4.21 18.24
N ILE A 242 28.59 -4.95 19.19
CA ILE A 242 29.28 -6.22 18.91
C ILE A 242 28.30 -7.23 18.29
N SER A 243 27.09 -7.33 18.83
CA SER A 243 26.07 -8.26 18.32
C SER A 243 25.62 -7.90 16.90
N LEU A 244 25.30 -6.63 16.65
CA LEU A 244 24.89 -6.16 15.32
C LEU A 244 26.05 -6.27 14.32
N GLY A 245 27.24 -5.83 14.73
CA GLY A 245 28.47 -5.92 13.94
C GLY A 245 28.78 -7.37 13.56
N GLY A 246 28.65 -8.31 14.50
CA GLY A 246 28.79 -9.74 14.22
C GLY A 246 27.79 -10.24 13.16
N CYS A 247 26.51 -9.87 13.28
CA CYS A 247 25.49 -10.25 12.30
C CYS A 247 25.74 -9.68 10.90
N VAL A 248 26.37 -8.52 10.77
CA VAL A 248 26.68 -7.89 9.48
C VAL A 248 28.01 -8.38 8.90
N LEU A 249 29.05 -8.47 9.73
CA LEU A 249 30.40 -8.82 9.31
C LEU A 249 30.53 -10.31 9.01
N MET A 250 29.84 -11.20 9.73
CA MET A 250 29.95 -12.65 9.51
C MET A 250 29.58 -13.05 8.06
N PRO A 251 28.43 -12.63 7.48
CA PRO A 251 28.15 -12.89 6.06
C PRO A 251 29.20 -12.31 5.11
N ILE A 252 29.72 -11.12 5.38
CA ILE A 252 30.76 -10.49 4.55
C ILE A 252 32.04 -11.33 4.58
N PHE A 253 32.48 -11.78 5.76
CA PHE A 253 33.65 -12.63 5.89
C PHE A 253 33.46 -14.00 5.23
N LEU A 254 32.27 -14.62 5.35
CA LEU A 254 31.98 -15.89 4.67
C LEU A 254 31.90 -15.73 3.15
N SER A 255 31.48 -14.57 2.67
CA SER A 255 31.35 -14.25 1.25
C SER A 255 32.72 -13.95 0.62
N PHE A 256 33.44 -12.97 1.16
CA PHE A 256 34.69 -12.47 0.58
C PHE A 256 35.96 -13.12 1.15
N GLY A 257 35.89 -13.73 2.34
CA GLY A 257 37.04 -14.32 3.04
C GLY A 257 37.78 -15.39 2.24
N PRO A 258 37.09 -16.35 1.58
CA PRO A 258 37.75 -17.35 0.74
C PRO A 258 38.53 -16.72 -0.42
N PHE A 259 37.98 -15.67 -1.03
CA PHE A 259 38.68 -14.93 -2.10
C PHE A 259 39.89 -14.19 -1.54
N LEU A 260 39.74 -13.44 -0.45
CA LEU A 260 40.85 -12.77 0.23
C LEU A 260 41.99 -13.73 0.60
N TYR A 261 41.67 -14.96 1.01
CA TYR A 261 42.67 -15.98 1.30
C TYR A 261 43.40 -16.47 0.04
N THR A 262 42.68 -16.68 -1.07
CA THR A 262 43.26 -17.22 -2.32
C THR A 262 43.96 -16.20 -3.21
N THR A 263 43.51 -14.95 -3.24
CA THR A 263 43.95 -13.90 -4.19
C THR A 263 44.39 -12.61 -3.51
N GLY A 264 44.39 -12.56 -2.18
CA GLY A 264 44.78 -11.37 -1.42
C GLY A 264 43.85 -10.17 -1.67
N LEU A 265 44.40 -8.97 -1.45
CA LEU A 265 43.68 -7.71 -1.65
C LEU A 265 43.39 -7.41 -3.13
N GLU A 266 44.22 -7.90 -4.03
CA GLU A 266 44.04 -7.71 -5.48
C GLU A 266 42.76 -8.38 -5.98
N GLY A 267 42.49 -9.62 -5.56
CA GLY A 267 41.24 -10.29 -5.93
C GLY A 267 40.01 -9.65 -5.32
N PHE A 268 40.10 -9.09 -4.12
CA PHE A 268 39.02 -8.28 -3.55
C PHE A 268 38.72 -7.04 -4.40
N SER A 269 39.77 -6.34 -4.85
CA SER A 269 39.64 -5.19 -5.77
C SER A 269 39.02 -5.62 -7.11
N GLN A 270 39.42 -6.78 -7.63
CA GLN A 270 38.86 -7.33 -8.86
C GLN A 270 37.37 -7.67 -8.72
N ILE A 271 36.93 -8.24 -7.60
CA ILE A 271 35.49 -8.48 -7.38
C ILE A 271 34.75 -7.14 -7.36
N LEU A 272 35.26 -6.14 -6.62
CA LEU A 272 34.62 -4.82 -6.55
C LEU A 272 34.51 -4.14 -7.92
N SER A 273 35.51 -4.27 -8.78
CA SER A 273 35.48 -3.69 -10.13
C SER A 273 34.41 -4.34 -11.02
N ARG A 274 34.15 -5.65 -10.84
CA ARG A 274 33.05 -6.38 -11.51
C ARG A 274 31.68 -5.99 -10.98
N LEU A 275 31.54 -5.84 -9.66
CA LEU A 275 30.26 -5.47 -9.03
C LEU A 275 29.81 -4.05 -9.38
N PHE A 276 30.76 -3.11 -9.53
CA PHE A 276 30.48 -1.70 -9.77
C PHE A 276 31.18 -1.20 -11.05
N PRO A 277 30.67 -1.57 -12.25
CA PRO A 277 31.27 -1.13 -13.51
C PRO A 277 30.98 0.35 -13.76
N PHE A 278 31.99 1.21 -13.58
CA PHE A 278 31.83 2.68 -13.58
C PHE A 278 31.55 3.34 -14.94
N LYS A 279 31.45 2.59 -16.05
CA LYS A 279 31.34 3.12 -17.43
C LYS A 279 29.93 2.99 -18.05
N ARG A 280 28.87 2.97 -17.24
CA ARG A 280 27.49 2.84 -17.74
C ARG A 280 26.76 4.15 -17.50
N GLY A 281 26.45 4.87 -18.59
CA GLY A 281 25.82 6.20 -18.54
C GLY A 281 24.48 6.27 -17.81
N LEU A 282 23.92 7.48 -17.75
CA LEU A 282 22.84 7.87 -16.83
C LEU A 282 21.50 7.12 -17.05
N THR A 283 21.15 6.80 -18.29
CA THR A 283 19.92 6.06 -18.63
C THR A 283 20.22 4.87 -19.52
N HIS A 284 19.60 3.73 -19.20
CA HIS A 284 19.65 2.52 -20.01
C HIS A 284 18.75 2.61 -21.25
N ALA A 285 18.91 1.71 -22.21
CA ALA A 285 18.12 1.63 -23.46
C ALA A 285 16.58 1.67 -23.27
N PHE A 286 16.06 1.06 -22.21
CA PHE A 286 14.62 1.00 -21.92
C PHE A 286 14.11 2.14 -21.03
N TRP A 287 14.99 3.06 -20.63
CA TRP A 287 14.74 4.20 -19.72
C TRP A 287 13.97 3.75 -18.47
N ALA A 288 14.66 3.39 -17.39
CA ALA A 288 13.97 3.22 -16.11
C ALA A 288 13.16 4.50 -15.79
N PRO A 289 11.91 4.40 -15.30
CA PRO A 289 11.06 5.56 -15.04
C PRO A 289 11.53 6.32 -13.79
N ASN A 290 12.69 6.97 -13.88
CA ASN A 290 13.33 7.69 -12.80
C ASN A 290 13.40 9.19 -13.12
N PHE A 291 14.05 9.98 -12.26
CA PHE A 291 14.19 11.42 -12.48
C PHE A 291 14.90 11.73 -13.82
N TRP A 292 15.88 10.90 -14.20
CA TRP A 292 16.67 11.10 -15.41
C TRP A 292 15.87 10.86 -16.70
N ALA A 293 14.87 9.98 -16.68
CA ALA A 293 13.92 9.85 -17.78
C ALA A 293 13.18 11.18 -18.05
N LEU A 294 12.73 11.88 -17.00
CA LEU A 294 12.12 13.20 -17.13
C LEU A 294 13.12 14.23 -17.63
N TYR A 295 14.32 14.24 -17.06
CA TYR A 295 15.39 15.17 -17.44
C TYR A 295 15.76 15.03 -18.92
N ASN A 296 15.98 13.80 -19.40
CA ASN A 296 16.25 13.50 -20.80
C ASN A 296 15.05 13.83 -21.72
N GLY A 297 13.82 13.58 -21.25
CA GLY A 297 12.61 13.95 -21.97
C GLY A 297 12.50 15.46 -22.16
N VAL A 298 12.82 16.25 -21.13
CA VAL A 298 12.87 17.73 -21.22
C VAL A 298 14.01 18.18 -22.14
N ASP A 299 15.22 17.62 -22.01
CA ASP A 299 16.34 17.94 -22.93
C ASP A 299 15.95 17.68 -24.39
N PHE A 300 15.23 16.58 -24.65
CA PHE A 300 14.77 16.23 -25.98
C PHE A 300 13.73 17.22 -26.52
N VAL A 301 12.77 17.64 -25.70
CA VAL A 301 11.77 18.65 -26.09
C VAL A 301 12.45 19.99 -26.38
N LEU A 302 13.36 20.43 -25.51
CA LEU A 302 14.11 21.68 -25.69
C LEU A 302 15.00 21.64 -26.93
N TYR A 303 15.66 20.52 -27.21
CA TYR A 303 16.41 20.30 -28.45
C TYR A 303 15.54 20.51 -29.68
N ASN A 304 14.34 19.92 -29.72
CA ASN A 304 13.42 20.07 -30.85
C ASN A 304 12.93 21.52 -31.00
N ILE A 305 12.59 22.20 -29.90
CA ILE A 305 12.22 23.62 -29.92
C ILE A 305 13.37 24.47 -30.47
N ARG A 306 14.60 24.25 -29.99
CA ARG A 306 15.80 24.98 -30.45
C ARG A 306 16.08 24.75 -31.93
N ASN A 307 15.90 23.52 -32.41
CA ASN A 307 16.06 23.18 -33.82
C ASN A 307 15.00 23.87 -34.71
N ILE A 308 13.74 23.91 -34.27
CA ILE A 308 12.67 24.64 -34.98
C ILE A 308 12.95 26.14 -35.00
N LEU A 309 13.34 26.72 -33.86
CA LEU A 309 13.69 28.15 -33.74
C LEU A 309 14.90 28.52 -34.58
N SER A 310 15.95 27.69 -34.61
CA SER A 310 17.15 27.94 -35.43
C SER A 310 16.81 27.98 -36.92
N LYS A 311 15.93 27.06 -37.38
CA LYS A 311 15.43 27.05 -38.77
C LYS A 311 14.59 28.29 -39.08
N TYR A 312 13.75 28.73 -38.14
CA TYR A 312 12.91 29.92 -38.32
C TYR A 312 13.72 31.23 -38.30
N LEU A 313 14.67 31.36 -37.38
CA LEU A 313 15.52 32.54 -37.20
C LEU A 313 16.71 32.60 -38.18
N LYS A 314 16.90 31.57 -39.02
CA LYS A 314 18.06 31.41 -39.93
C LYS A 314 19.42 31.47 -39.21
N ASN A 315 19.47 31.08 -37.94
CA ASN A 315 20.74 30.93 -37.23
C ASN A 315 21.44 29.63 -37.69
N SER A 316 22.75 29.72 -37.92
CA SER A 316 23.62 28.63 -38.38
C SER A 316 24.20 27.77 -37.26
N ASP A 317 23.61 27.79 -36.06
CA ASP A 317 24.13 27.02 -34.95
C ASP A 317 23.92 25.52 -35.21
N ILE A 318 25.01 24.75 -35.25
CA ILE A 318 24.97 23.29 -35.39
C ILE A 318 24.53 22.70 -34.06
N ILE A 319 23.28 22.25 -33.99
CA ILE A 319 22.70 21.62 -32.80
C ILE A 319 22.82 20.11 -32.95
N ASN A 320 23.73 19.50 -32.19
CA ASN A 320 23.91 18.05 -32.19
C ASN A 320 22.68 17.32 -31.66
N LYS A 321 22.30 16.22 -32.33
CA LYS A 321 21.19 15.36 -31.92
C LYS A 321 21.53 14.66 -30.59
N PRO A 322 20.55 14.48 -29.67
CA PRO A 322 20.82 13.82 -28.41
C PRO A 322 21.16 12.33 -28.57
N GLU A 323 22.33 11.93 -28.05
CA GLU A 323 22.90 10.57 -28.20
C GLU A 323 22.14 9.50 -27.40
N TYR A 324 21.49 9.89 -26.30
CA TYR A 324 20.67 8.99 -25.46
C TYR A 324 19.40 8.46 -26.17
N THR A 325 19.13 8.92 -27.40
CA THR A 325 18.05 8.42 -28.26
C THR A 325 18.47 7.24 -29.15
N ASN A 326 19.75 6.83 -29.10
CA ASN A 326 20.28 5.75 -29.94
C ASN A 326 20.09 4.35 -29.33
N GLY A 327 19.55 4.24 -28.11
CA GLY A 327 19.29 2.96 -27.45
C GLY A 327 20.53 2.21 -26.98
N LEU A 328 21.73 2.81 -27.09
CA LEU A 328 22.99 2.23 -26.62
C LEU A 328 23.29 2.69 -25.20
N VAL A 329 23.85 1.79 -24.39
CA VAL A 329 24.26 2.07 -22.99
C VAL A 329 25.65 2.68 -23.01
N GLN A 330 25.71 4.01 -23.11
CA GLN A 330 26.97 4.75 -23.17
C GLN A 330 26.87 6.02 -22.33
N GLU A 331 28.01 6.55 -21.91
CA GLU A 331 28.07 7.92 -21.39
C GLU A 331 27.76 8.88 -22.53
N TYR A 332 26.87 9.83 -22.27
CA TYR A 332 26.44 10.82 -23.24
C TYR A 332 26.40 12.20 -22.59
N ASN A 333 26.53 13.22 -23.43
CA ASN A 333 26.32 14.60 -23.01
C ASN A 333 24.90 15.05 -23.38
N HIS A 334 24.26 15.78 -22.47
CA HIS A 334 23.02 16.49 -22.72
C HIS A 334 23.25 17.62 -23.72
N THR A 335 22.25 17.87 -24.56
CA THR A 335 22.38 18.78 -25.72
C THR A 335 22.02 20.22 -25.38
N THR A 336 21.12 20.40 -24.43
CA THR A 336 20.57 21.70 -24.02
C THR A 336 20.67 21.91 -22.51
N LEU A 337 20.40 20.88 -21.72
CA LEU A 337 20.51 20.90 -20.27
C LEU A 337 21.94 20.60 -19.79
N PRO A 338 22.30 20.99 -18.55
CA PRO A 338 23.60 20.67 -17.97
C PRO A 338 23.84 19.15 -17.84
N ASN A 339 25.09 18.73 -18.06
CA ASN A 339 25.51 17.34 -17.89
C ASN A 339 25.47 16.90 -16.43
N ILE A 340 24.91 15.71 -16.19
CA ILE A 340 24.79 15.12 -14.86
C ILE A 340 25.98 14.20 -14.58
N LYS A 341 26.74 14.51 -13.52
CA LYS A 341 27.85 13.70 -13.02
C LYS A 341 27.44 12.87 -11.80
N PRO A 342 28.15 11.77 -11.47
CA PRO A 342 27.80 10.90 -10.34
C PRO A 342 27.70 11.61 -8.97
N TYR A 343 28.46 12.68 -8.73
CA TYR A 343 28.35 13.40 -7.45
C TYR A 343 27.04 14.19 -7.32
N HIS A 344 26.44 14.65 -8.44
CA HIS A 344 25.12 15.29 -8.40
C HIS A 344 24.06 14.30 -7.94
N THR A 345 24.14 13.05 -8.39
CA THR A 345 23.18 12.00 -8.05
C THR A 345 23.29 11.59 -6.59
N ILE A 346 24.52 11.42 -6.08
CA ILE A 346 24.77 11.15 -4.66
C ILE A 346 24.21 12.27 -3.77
N ALA A 347 24.43 13.53 -4.14
CA ALA A 347 23.89 14.67 -3.39
C ALA A 347 22.35 14.63 -3.32
N LEU A 348 21.68 14.37 -4.44
CA LEU A 348 20.21 14.24 -4.48
C LEU A 348 19.72 13.04 -3.67
N ILE A 349 20.40 11.89 -3.73
CA ILE A 349 20.06 10.72 -2.91
C ILE A 349 20.15 11.08 -1.42
N ILE A 350 21.22 11.73 -0.97
CA ILE A 350 21.37 12.12 0.44
C ILE A 350 20.24 13.04 0.90
N ILE A 351 19.84 14.02 0.08
CA ILE A 351 18.69 14.90 0.37
C ILE A 351 17.41 14.07 0.50
N PHE A 352 17.18 13.14 -0.41
CA PHE A 352 15.98 12.29 -0.42
C PHE A 352 15.98 11.21 0.67
N LEU A 353 17.12 10.92 1.31
CA LEU A 353 17.19 10.06 2.50
C LEU A 353 16.85 10.80 3.80
N SER A 354 16.72 12.14 3.80
CA SER A 354 16.40 12.93 5.00
C SER A 354 15.16 12.47 5.79
N PRO A 355 14.07 11.93 5.19
CA PRO A 355 12.92 11.44 5.95
C PRO A 355 13.23 10.26 6.88
N LEU A 356 14.34 9.53 6.67
CA LEU A 356 14.73 8.39 7.51
C LEU A 356 14.90 8.77 8.98
N ILE A 357 15.36 9.99 9.27
CA ILE A 357 15.53 10.48 10.64
C ILE A 357 14.17 10.60 11.33
N ILE A 358 13.19 11.19 10.64
CA ILE A 358 11.83 11.43 11.16
C ILE A 358 11.11 10.09 11.37
N ILE A 359 11.17 9.19 10.38
CA ILE A 359 10.58 7.84 10.47
C ILE A 359 11.06 7.14 11.74
N ASN A 360 12.38 7.11 11.94
CA ASN A 360 12.97 6.27 12.96
C ASN A 360 12.89 6.87 14.38
N ARG A 361 12.86 8.21 14.49
CA ARG A 361 12.55 8.91 15.75
C ARG A 361 11.07 8.88 16.13
N GLY A 362 10.17 8.64 15.16
CA GLY A 362 8.73 8.61 15.38
C GLY A 362 8.26 7.52 16.37
N LYS A 363 6.98 7.55 16.73
CA LYS A 363 6.37 6.64 17.74
C LYS A 363 5.74 5.36 17.15
N LYS A 364 5.86 5.14 15.84
CA LYS A 364 5.26 4.00 15.15
C LYS A 364 5.89 2.66 15.57
N ASP A 365 5.16 1.57 15.32
CA ASP A 365 5.66 0.21 15.50
C ASP A 365 6.96 -0.04 14.70
N SER A 366 7.86 -0.86 15.25
CA SER A 366 9.16 -1.15 14.64
C SER A 366 9.04 -1.74 13.24
N GLY A 367 8.02 -2.56 12.97
CA GLY A 367 7.79 -3.12 11.63
C GLY A 367 7.40 -2.05 10.62
N ILE A 368 6.57 -1.09 11.01
CA ILE A 368 6.19 0.04 10.14
C ILE A 368 7.40 0.94 9.87
N LYS A 369 8.19 1.27 10.91
CA LYS A 369 9.43 2.04 10.75
C LYS A 369 10.42 1.37 9.80
N TYR A 370 10.59 0.05 9.93
CA TYR A 370 11.47 -0.72 9.05
C TYR A 370 11.00 -0.68 7.60
N LEU A 371 9.71 -0.99 7.35
CA LEU A 371 9.10 -0.93 6.01
C LEU A 371 9.25 0.46 5.39
N GLN A 372 8.95 1.52 6.13
CA GLN A 372 9.10 2.90 5.64
C GLN A 372 10.56 3.26 5.38
N SER A 373 11.50 2.79 6.20
CA SER A 373 12.92 3.07 6.04
C SER A 373 13.49 2.44 4.76
N ILE A 374 13.19 1.16 4.52
CA ILE A 374 13.66 0.47 3.31
C ILE A 374 12.92 0.96 2.06
N LEU A 375 11.66 1.38 2.19
CA LEU A 375 10.89 2.01 1.12
C LEU A 375 11.49 3.35 0.71
N ILE A 376 11.71 4.28 1.64
CA ILE A 376 12.30 5.60 1.33
C ILE A 376 13.70 5.43 0.74
N SER A 377 14.51 4.54 1.33
CA SER A 377 15.84 4.24 0.82
C SER A 377 15.78 3.74 -0.63
N SER A 378 15.02 2.68 -0.89
CA SER A 378 14.93 2.12 -2.25
C SER A 378 14.30 3.06 -3.27
N MET A 379 13.31 3.88 -2.88
CA MET A 379 12.75 4.90 -3.77
C MET A 379 13.80 5.98 -4.12
N ALA A 380 14.59 6.44 -3.16
CA ALA A 380 15.63 7.44 -3.41
C ALA A 380 16.69 6.94 -4.40
N PHE A 381 17.19 5.71 -4.20
CA PHE A 381 18.16 5.11 -5.13
C PHE A 381 17.57 4.77 -6.49
N PHE A 382 16.33 4.26 -6.55
CA PHE A 382 15.68 4.01 -7.83
C PHE A 382 15.46 5.32 -8.62
N TYR A 383 15.10 6.40 -7.93
CA TYR A 383 14.69 7.63 -8.59
C TYR A 383 15.88 8.53 -9.00
N PHE A 384 16.95 8.59 -8.20
CA PHE A 384 18.13 9.42 -8.50
C PHE A 384 19.41 8.65 -8.76
N GLY A 385 19.44 7.32 -8.69
CA GLY A 385 20.63 6.52 -8.96
C GLY A 385 21.27 6.89 -10.30
N TYR A 386 22.60 6.95 -10.35
CA TYR A 386 23.33 7.29 -11.59
C TYR A 386 23.07 6.25 -12.69
N HIS A 387 23.00 4.99 -12.31
CA HIS A 387 22.69 3.89 -13.22
C HIS A 387 21.60 3.03 -12.59
N VAL A 388 20.41 3.02 -13.20
CA VAL A 388 19.24 2.30 -12.67
C VAL A 388 18.61 1.45 -13.76
N HIS A 389 18.39 0.19 -13.43
CA HIS A 389 17.63 -0.73 -14.27
C HIS A 389 16.14 -0.65 -13.96
N GLU A 390 15.33 -0.78 -15.01
CA GLU A 390 13.88 -0.84 -14.96
C GLU A 390 13.37 -1.92 -13.99
N LYS A 391 14.10 -3.05 -13.90
CA LYS A 391 13.82 -4.18 -13.00
C LYS A 391 13.93 -3.82 -11.51
N ALA A 392 14.66 -2.75 -11.17
CA ALA A 392 14.88 -2.35 -9.77
C ALA A 392 13.62 -1.80 -9.10
N ILE A 393 12.54 -1.53 -9.85
CA ILE A 393 11.26 -1.04 -9.33
C ILE A 393 10.61 -1.99 -8.31
N LEU A 394 10.98 -3.27 -8.34
CA LEU A 394 10.51 -4.26 -7.37
C LEU A 394 10.93 -3.90 -5.93
N LEU A 395 12.10 -3.28 -5.75
CA LEU A 395 12.65 -2.97 -4.44
C LEU A 395 11.76 -2.01 -3.63
N PRO A 396 11.31 -0.86 -4.15
CA PRO A 396 10.34 -0.02 -3.43
C PRO A 396 8.93 -0.61 -3.41
N LEU A 397 8.55 -1.45 -4.36
CA LEU A 397 7.19 -2.00 -4.42
C LEU A 397 6.88 -3.01 -3.30
N ILE A 398 7.78 -3.98 -3.03
CA ILE A 398 7.56 -5.02 -2.02
C ILE A 398 7.25 -4.45 -0.61
N PRO A 399 8.04 -3.52 -0.04
CA PRO A 399 7.73 -2.95 1.26
C PRO A 399 6.44 -2.11 1.25
N LEU A 400 6.14 -1.39 0.17
CA LEU A 400 4.89 -0.61 0.06
C LEU A 400 3.66 -1.51 -0.03
N MET A 401 3.74 -2.63 -0.75
CA MET A 401 2.69 -3.63 -0.81
C MET A 401 2.36 -4.16 0.59
N ILE A 402 3.37 -4.58 1.35
CA ILE A 402 3.20 -5.08 2.73
C ILE A 402 2.64 -3.98 3.64
N LEU A 403 3.14 -2.74 3.51
CA LEU A 403 2.67 -1.59 4.28
C LEU A 403 1.18 -1.29 4.02
N SER A 404 0.71 -1.44 2.78
CA SER A 404 -0.70 -1.21 2.41
C SER A 404 -1.68 -2.17 3.09
N PHE A 405 -1.25 -3.38 3.43
CA PHE A 405 -2.07 -4.35 4.17
C PHE A 405 -2.09 -4.12 5.68
N LYS A 406 -1.10 -3.38 6.23
CA LYS A 406 -1.12 -2.90 7.61
C LYS A 406 -1.92 -1.61 7.75
N ASN A 407 -1.91 -0.75 6.73
CA ASN A 407 -2.64 0.51 6.74
C ASN A 407 -3.17 0.83 5.33
N LEU A 408 -4.50 0.81 5.19
CA LEU A 408 -5.19 1.03 3.91
C LEU A 408 -5.01 2.45 3.35
N ALA A 409 -4.47 3.40 4.12
CA ALA A 409 -4.08 4.72 3.60
C ALA A 409 -3.01 4.62 2.49
N TYR A 410 -2.21 3.56 2.48
CA TYR A 410 -1.18 3.33 1.46
C TYR A 410 -1.71 2.58 0.22
N ILE A 411 -3.00 2.22 0.14
CA ILE A 411 -3.53 1.40 -0.96
C ILE A 411 -3.37 2.09 -2.32
N SER A 412 -3.69 3.39 -2.42
CA SER A 412 -3.50 4.17 -3.64
C SER A 412 -2.03 4.23 -4.07
N LEU A 413 -1.12 4.42 -3.11
CA LEU A 413 0.32 4.50 -3.37
C LEU A 413 0.89 3.15 -3.80
N TYR A 414 0.45 2.05 -3.18
CA TYR A 414 0.78 0.70 -3.60
C TYR A 414 0.36 0.47 -5.05
N PHE A 415 -0.87 0.82 -5.41
CA PHE A 415 -1.36 0.62 -6.78
C PHE A 415 -0.67 1.53 -7.81
N ASN A 416 -0.21 2.72 -7.43
CA ASN A 416 0.66 3.51 -8.31
C ASN A 416 1.96 2.75 -8.65
N LEU A 417 2.67 2.20 -7.65
CA LEU A 417 3.89 1.42 -7.90
C LEU A 417 3.60 0.08 -8.60
N TYR A 418 2.48 -0.56 -8.30
CA TYR A 418 2.03 -1.77 -8.98
C TYR A 418 1.87 -1.50 -10.47
N ILE A 419 1.16 -0.43 -10.85
CA ILE A 419 1.00 0.01 -12.24
C ILE A 419 2.37 0.29 -12.89
N VAL A 420 3.19 1.11 -12.24
CA VAL A 420 4.53 1.45 -12.75
C VAL A 420 5.35 0.18 -13.00
N SER A 421 5.34 -0.79 -12.08
CA SER A 421 6.11 -2.03 -12.24
C SER A 421 5.70 -2.85 -13.46
N HIS A 422 4.41 -2.88 -13.82
CA HIS A 422 3.94 -3.59 -15.01
C HIS A 422 4.46 -2.93 -16.29
N PHE A 423 4.12 -1.65 -16.49
CA PHE A 423 4.45 -0.94 -17.73
C PHE A 423 5.94 -0.68 -17.91
N THR A 424 6.71 -0.72 -16.82
CA THR A 424 8.18 -0.64 -16.84
C THR A 424 8.84 -1.94 -17.29
N ILE A 425 8.22 -3.09 -16.98
CA ILE A 425 8.76 -4.43 -17.32
C ILE A 425 8.24 -4.91 -18.68
N PHE A 426 7.07 -4.44 -19.12
CA PHE A 426 6.48 -4.86 -20.40
C PHE A 426 7.36 -4.64 -21.64
N PRO A 427 8.19 -3.58 -21.76
CA PRO A 427 9.11 -3.43 -22.89
C PRO A 427 10.17 -4.53 -22.99
N LEU A 428 10.54 -5.16 -21.87
CA LEU A 428 11.51 -6.27 -21.85
C LEU A 428 10.97 -7.56 -22.46
N ILE A 429 9.64 -7.69 -22.52
CA ILE A 429 8.93 -8.87 -23.02
C ILE A 429 8.16 -8.46 -24.28
N PHE A 430 8.80 -8.61 -25.45
CA PHE A 430 8.34 -7.99 -26.69
C PHE A 430 7.82 -8.96 -27.75
N SER A 431 8.09 -10.25 -27.63
CA SER A 431 7.68 -11.26 -28.60
C SER A 431 6.15 -11.47 -28.62
N PRO A 432 5.54 -11.83 -29.77
CA PRO A 432 4.07 -11.84 -29.90
C PRO A 432 3.33 -12.75 -28.91
N LEU A 433 3.83 -13.97 -28.68
CA LEU A 433 3.20 -14.93 -27.76
C LEU A 433 3.32 -14.46 -26.30
N GLU A 434 4.49 -13.94 -25.92
CA GLU A 434 4.74 -13.43 -24.59
C GLU A 434 4.01 -12.10 -24.34
N ASN A 435 3.74 -11.30 -25.38
CA ASN A 435 2.83 -10.15 -25.28
C ASN A 435 1.42 -10.59 -24.90
N LEU A 436 0.87 -11.62 -25.55
CA LEU A 436 -0.44 -12.16 -25.16
C LEU A 436 -0.41 -12.67 -23.72
N THR A 437 0.67 -13.39 -23.35
CA THR A 437 0.85 -13.96 -22.02
C THR A 437 0.92 -12.89 -20.94
N LYS A 438 1.73 -11.84 -21.14
CA LYS A 438 1.92 -10.78 -20.13
C LYS A 438 0.63 -9.99 -19.89
N TYR A 439 -0.14 -9.65 -20.93
CA TYR A 439 -1.40 -8.93 -20.74
C TYR A 439 -2.48 -9.81 -20.12
N THR A 440 -2.65 -11.04 -20.59
CA THR A 440 -3.66 -11.97 -20.03
C THR A 440 -3.39 -12.25 -18.56
N LEU A 441 -2.14 -12.54 -18.19
CA LEU A 441 -1.76 -12.78 -16.80
C LEU A 441 -1.94 -11.53 -15.93
N SER A 442 -1.51 -10.35 -16.40
CA SER A 442 -1.65 -9.09 -15.67
C SER A 442 -3.11 -8.72 -15.41
N ILE A 443 -3.98 -8.86 -16.42
CA ILE A 443 -5.41 -8.56 -16.31
C ILE A 443 -6.08 -9.57 -15.38
N ALA A 444 -5.84 -10.87 -15.57
CA ALA A 444 -6.44 -11.93 -14.76
C ALA A 444 -6.09 -11.77 -13.27
N ILE A 445 -4.81 -11.56 -12.94
CA ILE A 445 -4.39 -11.38 -11.55
C ILE A 445 -4.94 -10.09 -10.96
N THR A 446 -4.99 -8.98 -11.72
CA THR A 446 -5.56 -7.72 -11.22
C THR A 446 -7.07 -7.84 -10.94
N ILE A 447 -7.80 -8.61 -11.75
CA ILE A 447 -9.22 -8.94 -11.50
C ILE A 447 -9.35 -9.77 -10.23
N ILE A 448 -8.53 -10.82 -10.05
CA ILE A 448 -8.57 -11.66 -8.84
C ILE A 448 -8.23 -10.84 -7.59
N ILE A 449 -7.23 -9.97 -7.65
CA ILE A 449 -6.90 -9.05 -6.54
C ILE A 449 -8.09 -8.15 -6.21
N SER A 450 -8.79 -7.63 -7.23
CA SER A 450 -9.99 -6.81 -7.06
C SER A 450 -11.14 -7.59 -6.42
N ILE A 451 -11.31 -8.86 -6.79
CA ILE A 451 -12.32 -9.76 -6.24
C ILE A 451 -11.99 -10.08 -4.77
N PHE A 452 -10.77 -10.46 -4.46
CA PHE A 452 -10.34 -10.73 -3.08
C PHE A 452 -10.46 -9.50 -2.19
N PHE A 453 -10.09 -8.31 -2.70
CA PHE A 453 -10.29 -7.07 -1.98
C PHE A 453 -11.78 -6.83 -1.66
N LYS A 454 -12.68 -7.09 -2.62
CA LYS A 454 -14.13 -6.98 -2.42
C LYS A 454 -14.66 -8.02 -1.42
N ILE A 455 -14.21 -9.27 -1.50
CA ILE A 455 -14.64 -10.34 -0.59
C ILE A 455 -14.22 -10.03 0.85
N ILE A 456 -13.00 -9.52 1.05
CA ILE A 456 -12.44 -9.31 2.38
C ILE A 456 -12.94 -8.02 3.02
N TYR A 457 -13.02 -6.94 2.25
CA TYR A 457 -13.32 -5.62 2.79
C TYR A 457 -14.72 -5.12 2.42
N GLY A 458 -15.48 -5.87 1.62
CA GLY A 458 -16.81 -5.48 1.15
C GLY A 458 -16.82 -4.29 0.17
N ILE A 459 -15.65 -3.84 -0.27
CA ILE A 459 -15.47 -2.62 -1.06
C ILE A 459 -14.82 -2.97 -2.38
N ASN A 460 -15.32 -2.37 -3.47
CA ASN A 460 -14.65 -2.48 -4.76
C ASN A 460 -13.30 -1.73 -4.71
N LEU A 461 -12.22 -2.43 -5.08
CA LEU A 461 -10.87 -1.89 -5.08
C LEU A 461 -10.74 -0.58 -5.87
N TRP A 462 -11.31 -0.49 -7.07
CA TRP A 462 -11.30 0.73 -7.87
C TRP A 462 -11.93 1.91 -7.13
N LYS A 463 -13.01 1.67 -6.38
CA LYS A 463 -13.67 2.73 -5.59
C LYS A 463 -12.78 3.24 -4.45
N SER A 464 -11.91 2.39 -3.91
CA SER A 464 -11.00 2.75 -2.80
C SER A 464 -9.85 3.69 -3.21
N PHE A 465 -9.53 3.78 -4.52
CA PHE A 465 -8.44 4.61 -4.99
C PHE A 465 -8.77 6.10 -4.96
N ASP A 466 -7.75 6.89 -4.65
CA ASP A 466 -7.77 8.33 -4.85
C ASP A 466 -7.96 8.67 -6.32
N LYS A 467 -8.46 9.88 -6.58
CA LYS A 467 -8.72 10.38 -7.95
C LYS A 467 -7.45 10.31 -8.81
N THR A 468 -6.29 10.66 -8.25
CA THR A 468 -5.01 10.65 -8.97
C THR A 468 -4.60 9.26 -9.41
N THR A 469 -4.70 8.25 -8.54
CA THR A 469 -4.41 6.85 -8.89
C THR A 469 -5.33 6.34 -9.98
N LYS A 470 -6.62 6.71 -9.97
CA LYS A 470 -7.56 6.38 -11.06
C LYS A 470 -7.13 6.98 -12.40
N TYR A 471 -6.75 8.26 -12.40
CA TYR A 471 -6.22 8.91 -13.60
C TYR A 471 -4.94 8.26 -14.09
N PHE A 472 -3.99 7.96 -13.19
CA PHE A 472 -2.76 7.28 -13.56
C PHE A 472 -3.01 5.91 -14.19
N ALA A 473 -3.92 5.11 -13.64
CA ALA A 473 -4.29 3.82 -14.21
C ALA A 473 -4.88 3.96 -15.62
N ILE A 474 -5.85 4.86 -15.81
CA ILE A 474 -6.48 5.08 -17.13
C ILE A 474 -5.46 5.57 -18.15
N ILE A 475 -4.63 6.56 -17.79
CA ILE A 475 -3.63 7.11 -18.69
C ILE A 475 -2.55 6.07 -19.01
N SER A 476 -2.15 5.20 -18.06
CA SER A 476 -1.16 4.14 -18.34
C SER A 476 -1.70 3.15 -19.39
N ILE A 477 -2.96 2.73 -19.25
CA ILE A 477 -3.60 1.82 -20.20
C ILE A 477 -3.73 2.49 -21.58
N PHE A 478 -4.20 3.74 -21.61
CA PHE A 478 -4.30 4.51 -22.86
C PHE A 478 -2.92 4.68 -23.51
N LEU A 479 -1.90 5.01 -22.73
CA LEU A 479 -0.54 5.21 -23.21
C LEU A 479 0.04 3.91 -23.77
N GLU A 480 -0.21 2.77 -23.15
CA GLU A 480 0.21 1.47 -23.69
C GLU A 480 -0.45 1.16 -25.04
N ILE A 481 -1.76 1.37 -25.15
CA ILE A 481 -2.49 1.18 -26.42
C ILE A 481 -1.96 2.15 -27.49
N PHE A 482 -1.77 3.42 -27.12
CA PHE A 482 -1.25 4.45 -28.01
C PHE A 482 0.16 4.12 -28.51
N THR A 483 1.07 3.75 -27.61
CA THR A 483 2.47 3.49 -27.92
C THR A 483 2.70 2.17 -28.65
N LYS A 484 1.86 1.15 -28.44
CA LYS A 484 1.99 -0.16 -29.10
C LYS A 484 1.22 -0.29 -30.40
N ILE A 485 0.09 0.39 -30.56
CA ILE A 485 -0.77 0.27 -31.73
C ILE A 485 -0.64 1.50 -32.64
N PHE A 486 -0.96 2.68 -32.12
CA PHE A 486 -1.06 3.89 -32.95
C PHE A 486 0.30 4.42 -33.39
N LEU A 487 1.24 4.53 -32.46
CA LEU A 487 2.53 5.18 -32.72
C LEU A 487 3.39 4.45 -33.77
N PRO A 488 3.48 3.10 -33.79
CA PRO A 488 4.21 2.39 -34.84
C PRO A 488 3.57 2.53 -36.23
N ILE A 489 2.24 2.73 -36.30
CA ILE A 489 1.53 2.94 -37.56
C ILE A 489 1.75 4.38 -38.08
N CYS A 490 1.62 5.38 -37.21
CA CYS A 490 1.71 6.78 -37.62
C CYS A 490 3.15 7.31 -37.75
N LEU A 491 4.07 6.83 -36.90
CA LEU A 491 5.45 7.31 -36.79
C LEU A 491 6.44 6.14 -36.71
N PRO A 492 6.53 5.28 -37.75
CA PRO A 492 7.38 4.09 -37.74
C PRO A 492 8.87 4.39 -37.57
N ASN A 493 9.31 5.60 -37.97
CA ASN A 493 10.70 6.03 -37.89
C ASN A 493 11.14 6.42 -36.46
N LEU A 494 10.23 6.49 -35.48
CA LEU A 494 10.52 6.90 -34.10
C LEU A 494 10.44 5.73 -33.12
N GLN A 495 11.30 4.72 -33.32
CA GLN A 495 11.29 3.46 -32.55
C GLN A 495 11.49 3.63 -31.03
N PHE A 496 12.16 4.70 -30.58
CA PHE A 496 12.43 4.95 -29.15
C PHE A 496 11.37 5.83 -28.46
N LEU A 497 10.52 6.51 -29.22
CA LEU A 497 9.46 7.37 -28.68
C LEU A 497 8.46 6.61 -27.78
N PRO A 498 8.00 5.37 -28.11
CA PRO A 498 7.18 4.55 -27.21
C PRO A 498 7.76 4.41 -25.80
N ASN A 499 9.04 4.01 -25.70
CA ASN A 499 9.72 3.78 -24.43
C ASN A 499 9.92 5.08 -23.67
N MET A 500 10.32 6.16 -24.36
CA MET A 500 10.48 7.47 -23.75
C MET A 500 9.17 7.97 -23.12
N LEU A 501 8.05 7.92 -23.85
CA LEU A 501 6.74 8.40 -23.35
C LEU A 501 6.30 7.59 -22.12
N THR A 502 6.40 6.26 -22.22
CA THR A 502 6.08 5.34 -21.11
C THR A 502 6.92 5.66 -19.88
N SER A 503 8.23 5.83 -20.05
CA SER A 503 9.16 6.06 -18.95
C SER A 503 8.96 7.42 -18.30
N CYS A 504 8.75 8.48 -19.10
CA CYS A 504 8.49 9.82 -18.60
C CYS A 504 7.17 9.87 -17.81
N PHE A 505 6.09 9.29 -18.33
CA PHE A 505 4.82 9.28 -17.63
C PHE A 505 4.89 8.54 -16.29
N HIS A 506 5.48 7.34 -16.28
CA HIS A 506 5.60 6.56 -15.05
C HIS A 506 6.61 7.17 -14.06
N ALA A 507 7.60 7.93 -14.54
CA ALA A 507 8.46 8.74 -13.67
C ALA A 507 7.65 9.84 -12.96
N VAL A 508 6.68 10.48 -13.62
CA VAL A 508 5.74 11.44 -12.96
C VAL A 508 4.90 10.74 -11.89
N VAL A 509 4.39 9.54 -12.18
CA VAL A 509 3.62 8.74 -11.20
C VAL A 509 4.47 8.43 -9.97
N LEU A 510 5.75 8.10 -10.17
CA LEU A 510 6.72 7.89 -9.10
C LEU A 510 7.00 9.15 -8.30
N THR A 511 7.22 10.30 -8.96
CA THR A 511 7.39 11.59 -8.29
C THR A 511 6.21 11.89 -7.38
N TRP A 512 4.98 11.75 -7.90
CA TRP A 512 3.76 11.97 -7.14
C TRP A 512 3.69 11.04 -5.94
N THR A 513 3.93 9.75 -6.16
CA THR A 513 3.86 8.72 -5.11
C THR A 513 4.88 9.02 -4.00
N TYR A 514 6.10 9.43 -4.35
CA TYR A 514 7.12 9.82 -3.40
C TYR A 514 6.73 11.07 -2.61
N ILE A 515 6.23 12.13 -3.27
CA ILE A 515 5.81 13.37 -2.60
C ILE A 515 4.70 13.09 -1.58
N ILE A 516 3.69 12.30 -1.95
CA ILE A 516 2.61 11.95 -1.04
C ILE A 516 3.13 11.12 0.13
N LEU A 517 3.99 10.12 -0.13
CA LEU A 517 4.60 9.31 0.92
C LEU A 517 5.40 10.16 1.91
N VAL A 518 6.27 11.05 1.42
CA VAL A 518 7.08 11.93 2.27
C VAL A 518 6.21 12.91 3.03
N ARG A 519 5.22 13.52 2.38
CA ARG A 519 4.26 14.40 3.07
C ARG A 519 3.56 13.67 4.22
N ASP A 520 3.13 12.44 3.98
CA ASP A 520 2.47 11.61 4.99
C ASP A 520 3.45 11.11 6.07
N ILE A 521 4.78 11.18 5.84
CA ILE A 521 5.83 10.94 6.83
C ILE A 521 6.14 12.18 7.65
N LEU A 522 6.34 13.33 7.00
CA LEU A 522 6.67 14.59 7.66
C LEU A 522 5.52 15.06 8.55
N ASN A 523 4.29 14.82 8.13
CA ASN A 523 3.12 15.26 8.88
C ASN A 523 2.69 14.28 9.98
N GLN A 524 3.36 13.14 10.23
CA GLN A 524 2.82 12.11 11.14
C GLN A 524 2.50 12.64 12.55
N ASP A 525 3.35 13.49 13.11
CA ASP A 525 3.15 14.04 14.45
C ASP A 525 2.19 15.25 14.46
N ASP A 526 2.11 15.99 13.35
CA ASP A 526 1.31 17.22 13.22
C ASP A 526 -0.03 17.03 12.50
N GLU A 527 -0.28 15.88 11.87
CA GLU A 527 -1.45 15.62 11.03
C GLU A 527 -2.73 15.79 11.85
N ILE A 528 -2.73 15.29 13.08
CA ILE A 528 -3.85 15.47 14.02
C ILE A 528 -4.09 16.96 14.29
N ASN A 529 -3.03 17.74 14.50
CA ASN A 529 -3.13 19.18 14.78
C ASN A 529 -3.59 19.98 13.55
N ILE A 530 -3.07 19.64 12.36
CA ILE A 530 -3.47 20.24 11.09
C ILE A 530 -4.95 19.95 10.81
N LYS A 531 -5.38 18.69 10.97
CA LYS A 531 -6.79 18.29 10.80
C LYS A 531 -7.71 19.01 11.78
N LYS A 532 -7.32 19.12 13.06
CA LYS A 532 -8.05 19.94 14.06
C LYS A 532 -8.17 21.39 13.60
N LYS A 533 -7.07 22.04 13.23
CA LYS A 533 -7.07 23.46 12.78
C LYS A 533 -7.95 23.66 11.55
N LYS A 534 -7.87 22.76 10.56
CA LYS A 534 -8.71 22.80 9.36
C LYS A 534 -10.19 22.68 9.71
N LEU A 535 -10.54 21.70 10.54
CA LEU A 535 -11.93 21.52 10.99
C LEU A 535 -12.40 22.73 11.78
N LEU A 536 -11.63 23.29 12.71
CA LEU A 536 -12.03 24.48 13.47
C LEU A 536 -12.32 25.70 12.57
N LYS A 537 -11.50 25.91 11.54
CA LYS A 537 -11.72 26.98 10.54
C LYS A 537 -12.98 26.75 9.72
N GLU A 538 -13.35 25.50 9.50
CA GLU A 538 -14.57 25.14 8.80
C GLU A 538 -15.80 25.24 9.71
N GLU A 539 -15.71 24.74 10.95
CA GLU A 539 -16.74 24.86 11.98
C GLU A 539 -17.10 26.33 12.22
N SER A 540 -16.14 27.26 12.29
CA SER A 540 -16.43 28.68 12.50
C SER A 540 -17.28 29.29 11.39
N LYS A 541 -17.06 28.89 10.13
CA LYS A 541 -17.88 29.32 9.00
C LYS A 541 -19.27 28.69 9.03
N LEU A 542 -19.35 27.38 9.30
CA LEU A 542 -20.62 26.66 9.31
C LEU A 542 -21.54 27.08 10.47
N LYS A 543 -20.98 27.47 11.62
CA LYS A 543 -21.73 28.00 12.76
C LYS A 543 -22.60 29.21 12.42
N LEU A 544 -22.18 30.02 11.43
CA LEU A 544 -22.97 31.17 10.95
C LEU A 544 -24.28 30.74 10.27
N LEU A 545 -24.39 29.47 9.89
CA LEU A 545 -25.58 28.89 9.25
C LEU A 545 -26.54 28.26 10.27
N LEU A 546 -26.23 28.32 11.57
CA LEU A 546 -27.13 27.81 12.61
C LEU A 546 -28.38 28.69 12.73
N THR A 547 -29.54 28.06 12.78
CA THR A 547 -30.85 28.69 12.87
C THR A 547 -31.84 27.76 13.57
N ASP A 548 -32.85 28.30 14.24
CA ASP A 548 -33.92 27.55 14.88
C ASP A 548 -35.26 27.67 14.14
N LYS A 549 -35.27 28.28 12.95
CA LYS A 549 -36.48 28.74 12.25
C LYS A 549 -36.97 27.85 11.11
N LEU A 550 -36.24 26.80 10.72
CA LEU A 550 -36.60 25.98 9.54
C LEU A 550 -37.81 25.09 9.83
N ILE A 551 -37.90 24.52 11.03
CA ILE A 551 -39.02 23.70 11.49
C ILE A 551 -39.57 24.26 12.79
N THR A 552 -40.82 24.71 12.73
CA THR A 552 -41.54 25.31 13.87
C THR A 552 -42.53 24.35 14.52
N SER A 553 -43.02 23.35 13.79
CA SER A 553 -43.99 22.36 14.26
C SER A 553 -43.73 20.98 13.67
N ILE A 554 -44.04 19.93 14.43
CA ILE A 554 -43.90 18.53 14.00
C ILE A 554 -44.86 18.16 12.87
N ASN A 555 -45.97 18.88 12.71
CA ASN A 555 -46.99 18.61 11.70
C ASN A 555 -46.49 18.82 10.25
N ASN A 556 -45.37 19.53 10.10
CA ASN A 556 -44.79 19.84 8.79
C ASN A 556 -43.79 18.77 8.32
N ILE A 557 -43.58 17.71 9.12
CA ILE A 557 -42.59 16.67 8.85
C ILE A 557 -43.29 15.48 8.21
N LYS A 558 -42.80 15.07 7.05
CA LYS A 558 -43.25 13.88 6.33
C LYS A 558 -42.18 12.80 6.36
N ILE A 559 -40.93 13.17 6.08
CA ILE A 559 -39.82 12.23 5.96
C ILE A 559 -38.76 12.54 6.99
N VAL A 560 -38.43 11.54 7.80
CA VAL A 560 -37.26 11.55 8.69
C VAL A 560 -36.23 10.58 8.16
N ALA A 561 -34.98 11.02 8.06
CA ALA A 561 -33.86 10.12 7.83
C ALA A 561 -33.07 9.92 9.14
N ALA A 562 -32.49 8.74 9.35
CA ALA A 562 -31.51 8.51 10.40
C ALA A 562 -30.25 7.89 9.85
N VAL A 563 -29.09 8.25 10.42
CA VAL A 563 -27.78 7.71 10.01
C VAL A 563 -27.01 7.18 11.20
N ASP A 564 -26.38 6.03 11.01
CA ASP A 564 -25.43 5.44 11.95
C ASP A 564 -24.27 4.74 11.22
N GLY A 565 -23.15 4.54 11.91
CA GLY A 565 -21.91 3.99 11.39
C GLY A 565 -21.27 2.94 12.30
N THR A 566 -21.07 1.73 11.79
CA THR A 566 -20.33 0.68 12.51
C THR A 566 -18.89 0.57 11.97
N TYR A 567 -17.89 0.88 12.79
CA TYR A 567 -16.48 0.73 12.44
C TYR A 567 -15.95 -0.65 12.75
N ASN A 568 -15.05 -1.15 11.90
CA ASN A 568 -14.27 -2.32 12.20
C ASN A 568 -13.31 -2.06 13.37
N LYS A 569 -12.94 -3.13 14.08
CA LYS A 569 -11.98 -3.04 15.19
C LYS A 569 -10.54 -3.33 14.76
N ASP A 570 -10.31 -3.66 13.47
CA ASP A 570 -8.98 -3.90 12.90
C ASP A 570 -8.37 -2.59 12.36
N GLY A 571 -7.05 -2.43 12.49
CA GLY A 571 -6.28 -1.34 11.88
C GLY A 571 -6.82 0.07 12.17
N ASP A 572 -7.01 0.44 13.43
CA ASP A 572 -7.50 1.77 13.88
C ASP A 572 -8.91 2.17 13.39
N GLY A 573 -9.74 1.20 12.99
CA GLY A 573 -11.10 1.46 12.54
C GLY A 573 -11.16 2.11 11.17
N GLN A 574 -10.39 1.56 10.22
CA GLN A 574 -10.29 2.09 8.85
C GLN A 574 -11.43 1.68 7.92
N ILE A 575 -12.32 0.78 8.34
CA ILE A 575 -13.48 0.38 7.55
C ILE A 575 -14.74 0.70 8.35
N CYS A 576 -15.69 1.36 7.70
CA CYS A 576 -16.96 1.77 8.31
C CYS A 576 -18.13 1.28 7.43
N ILE A 577 -19.16 0.76 8.07
CA ILE A 577 -20.45 0.47 7.44
C ILE A 577 -21.40 1.58 7.84
N LEU A 578 -21.71 2.46 6.90
CA LEU A 578 -22.70 3.51 7.08
C LEU A 578 -24.07 3.01 6.63
N GLY A 579 -25.09 3.22 7.45
CA GLY A 579 -26.48 2.92 7.14
C GLY A 579 -27.33 4.17 7.26
N ILE A 580 -28.29 4.33 6.35
CA ILE A 580 -29.31 5.38 6.41
C ILE A 580 -30.69 4.78 6.20
N CYS A 581 -31.60 5.11 7.12
CA CYS A 581 -33.00 4.70 7.08
C CYS A 581 -33.86 5.93 6.81
N PHE A 582 -34.68 5.89 5.76
CA PHE A 582 -35.73 6.86 5.48
C PHE A 582 -37.05 6.34 6.04
N TYR A 583 -37.79 7.21 6.71
CA TYR A 583 -38.94 6.83 7.52
C TYR A 583 -40.08 7.82 7.34
N ASP A 584 -41.28 7.29 7.17
CA ASP A 584 -42.52 8.07 7.08
C ASP A 584 -42.95 8.46 8.49
N PHE A 585 -42.84 9.76 8.78
CA PHE A 585 -43.12 10.31 10.10
C PHE A 585 -44.62 10.25 10.46
N ILE A 586 -45.50 10.29 9.45
CA ILE A 586 -46.95 10.29 9.64
C ILE A 586 -47.44 8.86 9.85
N ASN A 587 -47.05 7.95 8.95
CA ASN A 587 -47.52 6.56 8.95
C ASN A 587 -46.72 5.64 9.88
N ASN A 588 -45.60 6.11 10.45
CA ASN A 588 -44.72 5.32 11.31
C ASN A 588 -44.22 4.03 10.64
N SER A 589 -43.74 4.15 9.42
CA SER A 589 -43.20 3.02 8.65
C SER A 589 -41.87 3.37 7.98
N GLU A 590 -41.03 2.35 7.80
CA GLU A 590 -39.81 2.46 6.99
C GLU A 590 -40.20 2.66 5.52
N ILE A 591 -39.63 3.69 4.89
CA ILE A 591 -39.79 3.95 3.45
C ILE A 591 -38.72 3.16 2.69
N ASP A 592 -37.46 3.37 3.07
CA ASP A 592 -36.31 2.79 2.37
C ASP A 592 -35.07 2.78 3.26
N TYR A 593 -34.12 1.91 2.94
CA TYR A 593 -32.86 1.82 3.65
C TYR A 593 -31.70 1.59 2.68
N PHE A 594 -30.61 2.31 2.91
CA PHE A 594 -29.39 2.18 2.13
C PHE A 594 -28.21 1.99 3.05
N GLU A 595 -27.25 1.20 2.60
CA GLU A 595 -25.99 1.01 3.32
C GLU A 595 -24.79 0.98 2.39
N LYS A 596 -23.64 1.33 2.95
CA LYS A 596 -22.38 1.37 2.22
C LYS A 596 -21.20 1.11 3.13
N ILE A 597 -20.36 0.16 2.72
CA ILE A 597 -19.05 -0.07 3.33
C ILE A 597 -18.06 0.92 2.70
N ILE A 598 -17.29 1.63 3.52
CA ILE A 598 -16.31 2.63 3.11
C ILE A 598 -14.97 2.43 3.82
N ILE A 599 -13.88 2.77 3.12
CA ILE A 599 -12.58 2.94 3.76
C ILE A 599 -12.50 4.37 4.26
N ASN A 600 -12.34 4.52 5.57
CA ASN A 600 -12.21 5.78 6.26
C ASN A 600 -10.91 5.81 7.07
N THR A 601 -9.84 6.27 6.44
CA THR A 601 -8.50 6.38 7.02
C THR A 601 -8.30 7.61 7.91
N GLN A 602 -9.34 8.42 8.11
CA GLN A 602 -9.25 9.56 9.02
C GLN A 602 -9.03 9.07 10.46
N PRO A 603 -8.25 9.79 11.29
CA PRO A 603 -8.01 9.40 12.66
C PRO A 603 -9.22 9.71 13.55
N TYR A 604 -9.44 8.88 14.57
CA TYR A 604 -10.32 9.26 15.67
C TYR A 604 -9.62 10.31 16.53
N ILE A 605 -10.24 11.49 16.65
CA ILE A 605 -9.74 12.58 17.48
C ILE A 605 -10.82 12.93 18.50
N SER A 606 -10.51 12.82 19.79
CA SER A 606 -11.46 13.12 20.87
C SER A 606 -12.05 14.53 20.71
N SER A 607 -13.38 14.59 20.77
CA SER A 607 -14.21 15.78 20.50
C SER A 607 -14.11 16.38 19.10
N PHE A 608 -13.39 15.78 18.15
CA PHE A 608 -13.34 16.20 16.75
C PHE A 608 -13.83 15.05 15.86
N PHE A 609 -14.87 14.34 16.31
CA PHE A 609 -15.37 13.15 15.63
C PHE A 609 -15.88 13.43 14.21
N ALA A 610 -16.28 14.67 13.91
CA ALA A 610 -16.58 15.11 12.54
C ALA A 610 -15.40 14.95 11.56
N VAL A 611 -14.14 14.95 12.04
CA VAL A 611 -12.97 14.60 11.20
C VAL A 611 -13.05 13.16 10.70
N LYS A 612 -13.51 12.26 11.56
CA LYS A 612 -13.68 10.84 11.23
C LYS A 612 -14.91 10.67 10.35
N GLU A 613 -16.10 11.04 10.83
CA GLU A 613 -17.35 10.56 10.22
C GLU A 613 -18.11 11.60 9.40
N GLY A 614 -17.87 12.90 9.62
CA GLY A 614 -18.69 13.96 9.05
C GLY A 614 -18.75 13.92 7.52
N GLU A 615 -17.58 13.99 6.88
CA GLU A 615 -17.50 14.11 5.42
C GLU A 615 -17.98 12.83 4.70
N CYS A 616 -17.71 11.64 5.26
CA CYS A 616 -18.17 10.41 4.64
C CYS A 616 -19.69 10.24 4.73
N THR A 617 -20.30 10.63 5.85
CA THR A 617 -21.76 10.63 6.00
C THR A 617 -22.43 11.64 5.07
N ILE A 618 -21.88 12.85 4.95
CA ILE A 618 -22.39 13.87 4.01
C ILE A 618 -22.37 13.36 2.57
N ASN A 619 -21.25 12.78 2.14
CA ASN A 619 -21.11 12.27 0.77
C ASN A 619 -22.05 11.10 0.50
N PHE A 620 -22.29 10.24 1.49
CA PHE A 620 -23.23 9.14 1.36
C PHE A 620 -24.68 9.63 1.22
N ILE A 621 -25.11 10.58 2.05
CA ILE A 621 -26.45 11.19 1.94
C ILE A 621 -26.63 11.87 0.59
N LYS A 622 -25.65 12.68 0.15
CA LYS A 622 -25.70 13.36 -1.16
C LYS A 622 -25.81 12.39 -2.33
N GLU A 623 -25.07 11.28 -2.29
CA GLU A 623 -25.15 10.24 -3.32
C GLU A 623 -26.56 9.66 -3.44
N ILE A 624 -27.21 9.39 -2.30
CA ILE A 624 -28.57 8.84 -2.29
C ILE A 624 -29.57 9.87 -2.76
N LEU A 625 -29.52 11.10 -2.25
CA LEU A 625 -30.45 12.17 -2.66
C LEU A 625 -30.32 12.55 -4.13
N TYR A 626 -29.13 12.40 -4.72
CA TYR A 626 -28.95 12.57 -6.16
C TYR A 626 -29.67 11.48 -6.96
N LYS A 627 -29.63 10.21 -6.50
CA LYS A 627 -30.28 9.07 -7.16
C LYS A 627 -31.78 8.97 -6.86
N HIS A 628 -32.21 9.42 -5.68
CA HIS A 628 -33.57 9.36 -5.18
C HIS A 628 -34.01 10.73 -4.64
N PRO A 629 -34.27 11.73 -5.51
CA PRO A 629 -34.60 13.09 -5.08
C PRO A 629 -35.88 13.18 -4.23
N LEU A 630 -36.82 12.26 -4.44
CA LEU A 630 -38.08 12.18 -3.69
C LEU A 630 -37.90 11.77 -2.22
N LEU A 631 -36.74 11.20 -1.86
CA LEU A 631 -36.42 10.82 -0.48
C LEU A 631 -35.82 11.96 0.34
N LYS A 632 -35.79 13.20 -0.18
CA LYS A 632 -35.22 14.34 0.57
C LYS A 632 -35.90 14.47 1.95
N PRO A 633 -35.16 14.27 3.05
CA PRO A 633 -35.76 14.27 4.38
C PRO A 633 -35.98 15.70 4.87
N ASP A 634 -37.03 15.89 5.66
CA ASP A 634 -37.29 17.13 6.38
C ASP A 634 -36.35 17.26 7.59
N VAL A 635 -36.03 16.13 8.22
CA VAL A 635 -35.12 16.05 9.38
C VAL A 635 -34.18 14.87 9.24
N VAL A 636 -32.90 15.07 9.57
CA VAL A 636 -31.90 14.00 9.70
C VAL A 636 -31.54 13.78 11.17
N ILE A 637 -31.66 12.55 11.63
CA ILE A 637 -31.25 12.11 12.96
C ILE A 637 -29.87 11.45 12.87
N ILE A 638 -28.96 11.83 13.77
CA ILE A 638 -27.58 11.35 13.76
C ILE A 638 -27.23 10.74 15.12
N ASP A 639 -26.64 9.54 15.14
CA ASP A 639 -26.06 8.98 16.37
C ASP A 639 -24.81 9.79 16.74
N GLY A 640 -24.98 10.76 17.63
CA GLY A 640 -23.97 11.76 17.97
C GLY A 640 -24.59 13.06 18.47
N ASN A 641 -23.75 13.91 19.05
CA ASN A 641 -24.20 15.19 19.62
C ASN A 641 -24.42 16.27 18.55
N GLY A 642 -25.36 17.19 18.82
CA GLY A 642 -25.58 18.44 18.09
C GLY A 642 -24.94 19.64 18.79
N ILE A 643 -25.71 20.69 19.05
CA ILE A 643 -25.25 21.90 19.76
C ILE A 643 -24.84 21.63 21.21
N TYR A 644 -25.30 20.53 21.81
CA TYR A 644 -24.81 20.03 23.09
C TYR A 644 -23.47 19.32 22.90
N HIS A 645 -22.44 20.12 22.71
CA HIS A 645 -21.07 19.67 22.51
C HIS A 645 -20.14 20.74 23.07
N LYS A 646 -18.92 20.36 23.49
CA LYS A 646 -17.98 21.31 24.13
C LYS A 646 -17.65 22.55 23.29
N ARG A 647 -17.87 22.49 21.97
CA ARG A 647 -17.68 23.62 21.04
C ARG A 647 -18.99 24.18 20.50
N ASN A 648 -20.13 23.80 21.06
CA ASN A 648 -21.47 24.17 20.62
C ASN A 648 -21.77 23.73 19.17
N PHE A 649 -21.07 22.70 18.71
CA PHE A 649 -21.08 22.25 17.32
C PHE A 649 -20.58 20.81 17.25
N GLY A 650 -21.50 19.86 17.41
CA GLY A 650 -21.25 18.43 17.32
C GLY A 650 -21.38 17.89 15.90
N LEU A 651 -21.37 16.57 15.78
CA LEU A 651 -21.49 15.87 14.49
C LEU A 651 -22.81 16.21 13.77
N ALA A 652 -23.93 16.24 14.51
CA ALA A 652 -25.24 16.55 13.93
C ALA A 652 -25.30 17.95 13.33
N SER A 653 -24.77 18.94 14.04
CA SER A 653 -24.66 20.33 13.56
C SER A 653 -23.76 20.43 12.32
N TYR A 654 -22.60 19.78 12.33
CA TYR A 654 -21.67 19.78 11.19
C TYR A 654 -22.32 19.23 9.91
N ILE A 655 -22.95 18.06 10.00
CA ILE A 655 -23.59 17.39 8.86
C ILE A 655 -24.76 18.23 8.34
N SER A 656 -25.58 18.77 9.24
CA SER A 656 -26.74 19.57 8.89
C SER A 656 -26.41 20.87 8.16
N CYS A 657 -25.43 21.64 8.65
CA CYS A 657 -25.00 22.86 7.98
C CYS A 657 -24.42 22.58 6.58
N LYS A 658 -23.78 21.42 6.38
CA LYS A 658 -23.22 20.99 5.09
C LYS A 658 -24.25 20.48 4.09
N LEU A 659 -25.36 19.94 4.57
CA LEU A 659 -26.47 19.44 3.76
C LEU A 659 -27.58 20.47 3.55
N ASN A 660 -27.64 21.50 4.40
CA ASN A 660 -28.76 22.41 4.53
C ASN A 660 -30.09 21.68 4.78
N ILE A 661 -30.06 20.70 5.70
CA ILE A 661 -31.23 19.93 6.14
C ILE A 661 -31.26 19.96 7.67
N PRO A 662 -32.39 20.32 8.32
CA PRO A 662 -32.53 20.28 9.77
C PRO A 662 -32.11 18.94 10.38
N SER A 663 -31.55 18.97 11.59
CA SER A 663 -31.06 17.73 12.22
C SER A 663 -31.20 17.68 13.73
N ILE A 664 -31.18 16.46 14.24
CA ILE A 664 -31.21 16.13 15.66
C ILE A 664 -30.06 15.16 15.95
N GLY A 665 -29.27 15.48 16.98
CA GLY A 665 -28.27 14.57 17.52
C GLY A 665 -28.86 13.74 18.66
N ILE A 666 -28.69 12.42 18.59
CA ILE A 666 -29.10 11.48 19.65
C ILE A 666 -27.89 10.71 20.12
N SER A 667 -27.64 10.69 21.43
CA SER A 667 -26.59 9.86 22.04
C SER A 667 -27.19 8.88 23.05
N LYS A 668 -26.58 7.69 23.14
CA LYS A 668 -26.89 6.65 24.14
C LYS A 668 -26.21 6.92 25.49
N ASN A 669 -25.22 7.80 25.53
CA ASN A 669 -24.46 8.16 26.73
C ASN A 669 -24.37 9.69 26.89
N ILE A 670 -24.48 10.18 28.12
CA ILE A 670 -24.31 11.62 28.39
C ILE A 670 -22.83 12.00 28.22
N ASP A 671 -22.58 12.98 27.34
CA ASP A 671 -21.29 13.65 27.26
C ASP A 671 -21.27 14.78 28.31
N LEU A 672 -20.35 14.70 29.27
CA LEU A 672 -20.20 15.70 30.32
C LEU A 672 -19.11 16.74 29.99
N SER A 673 -18.37 16.54 28.90
CA SER A 673 -17.34 17.50 28.45
C SER A 673 -17.86 18.90 28.07
N PRO A 674 -19.16 19.13 27.75
CA PRO A 674 -19.69 20.47 27.53
C PRO A 674 -19.96 21.27 28.82
N LEU A 675 -19.98 20.61 29.99
CA LEU A 675 -20.27 21.25 31.27
C LEU A 675 -19.04 21.98 31.82
N ASN A 676 -19.29 22.98 32.68
CA ASN A 676 -18.24 23.68 33.40
C ASN A 676 -17.49 22.72 34.35
N ASN A 677 -16.20 22.99 34.59
CA ASN A 677 -15.35 22.17 35.46
C ASN A 677 -15.84 22.09 36.91
N ASP A 678 -16.70 23.02 37.33
CA ASP A 678 -17.26 23.09 38.69
C ASP A 678 -18.34 22.02 38.96
N CYS A 679 -18.80 21.33 37.92
CA CYS A 679 -19.77 20.25 38.04
C CYS A 679 -19.08 18.89 38.29
N ASP A 680 -19.35 18.24 39.42
CA ASP A 680 -18.87 16.87 39.66
C ASP A 680 -19.64 15.86 38.79
N GLY A 681 -18.96 15.35 37.76
CA GLY A 681 -19.53 14.36 36.84
C GLY A 681 -19.94 13.04 37.50
N LYS A 682 -19.39 12.66 38.66
CA LYS A 682 -19.85 11.47 39.41
C LYS A 682 -21.22 11.72 40.03
N ILE A 683 -21.44 12.90 40.61
CA ILE A 683 -22.73 13.28 41.20
C ILE A 683 -23.81 13.29 40.12
N ILE A 684 -23.54 13.96 39.00
CA ILE A 684 -24.50 14.03 37.88
C ILE A 684 -24.86 12.63 37.36
N ARG A 685 -23.87 11.75 37.16
CA ARG A 685 -24.14 10.37 36.73
C ARG A 685 -24.98 9.60 37.74
N ASN A 686 -24.76 9.82 39.03
CA ASN A 686 -25.56 9.20 40.10
C ASN A 686 -26.99 9.74 40.11
N GLU A 687 -27.20 11.05 39.97
CA GLU A 687 -28.54 11.65 39.89
C GLU A 687 -29.35 11.13 38.69
N ILE A 688 -28.70 11.01 37.52
CA ILE A 688 -29.31 10.41 36.32
C ILE A 688 -29.66 8.94 36.59
N LYS A 689 -28.72 8.17 37.17
CA LYS A 689 -28.91 6.74 37.45
C LYS A 689 -30.01 6.47 38.48
N ASN A 690 -30.13 7.34 39.48
CA ASN A 690 -31.14 7.27 40.53
C ASN A 690 -32.50 7.82 40.07
N GLY A 691 -32.57 8.42 38.87
CA GLY A 691 -33.80 8.95 38.30
C GLY A 691 -34.26 10.28 38.89
N CYS A 692 -33.44 10.95 39.71
CA CYS A 692 -33.79 12.21 40.38
C CYS A 692 -34.16 13.34 39.41
N ILE A 693 -33.62 13.27 38.18
CA ILE A 693 -33.79 14.29 37.13
C ILE A 693 -34.99 13.96 36.21
N ILE A 694 -35.54 12.75 36.28
CA ILE A 694 -36.55 12.25 35.34
C ILE A 694 -37.94 12.46 35.93
N LYS A 695 -38.60 13.55 35.54
CA LYS A 695 -39.95 13.92 35.99
C LYS A 695 -41.05 13.55 34.99
N SER A 696 -40.72 13.47 33.70
CA SER A 696 -41.64 13.13 32.61
C SER A 696 -40.94 12.31 31.52
N ASN A 697 -41.58 12.10 30.37
CA ASN A 697 -40.94 11.44 29.21
C ASN A 697 -39.83 12.28 28.58
N ILE A 698 -39.99 13.61 28.55
CA ILE A 698 -39.03 14.57 28.00
C ILE A 698 -38.61 15.50 29.13
N ASN A 699 -37.35 15.42 29.53
CA ASN A 699 -36.82 16.22 30.62
C ASN A 699 -35.73 17.14 30.08
N LEU A 700 -35.74 18.41 30.46
CA LEU A 700 -34.60 19.28 30.22
C LEU A 700 -33.43 18.82 31.10
N PHE A 701 -32.22 18.78 30.53
CA PHE A 701 -31.05 18.51 31.34
C PHE A 701 -30.78 19.71 32.28
N PRO A 702 -30.82 19.55 33.61
CA PRO A 702 -30.79 20.68 34.54
C PRO A 702 -29.51 21.50 34.47
N TYR A 703 -28.41 20.86 34.05
CA TYR A 703 -27.08 21.46 34.00
C TYR A 703 -26.80 22.16 32.66
N ASP A 704 -27.60 21.91 31.62
CA ASP A 704 -27.43 22.54 30.31
C ASP A 704 -28.72 22.46 29.48
N ASN A 705 -29.30 23.61 29.15
CA ASN A 705 -30.55 23.71 28.42
C ASN A 705 -30.47 23.28 26.94
N ARG A 706 -29.29 22.93 26.43
CA ARG A 706 -29.07 22.44 25.06
C ARG A 706 -29.30 20.94 24.92
N CYS A 707 -29.54 20.23 26.02
CA CYS A 707 -29.77 18.78 26.04
C CYS A 707 -31.11 18.42 26.68
N LEU A 708 -31.81 17.47 26.07
CA LEU A 708 -32.97 16.80 26.66
C LEU A 708 -32.59 15.36 27.03
N ILE A 709 -33.15 14.89 28.15
CA ILE A 709 -33.10 13.50 28.59
C ILE A 709 -34.47 12.88 28.31
N LEU A 710 -34.51 11.96 27.36
CA LEU A 710 -35.71 11.21 27.00
C LEU A 710 -35.64 9.80 27.58
N ARG A 711 -36.73 9.38 28.24
CA ARG A 711 -36.88 8.03 28.76
C ARG A 711 -37.52 7.13 27.71
N GLN A 712 -36.91 5.98 27.46
CA GLN A 712 -37.50 4.97 26.57
C GLN A 712 -38.67 4.24 27.27
N PRO A 713 -39.80 4.00 26.58
CA PRO A 713 -40.91 3.18 27.08
C PRO A 713 -40.40 1.80 27.50
N ASN A 714 -40.85 1.33 28.67
CA ASN A 714 -40.52 0.00 29.20
C ASN A 714 -39.02 -0.30 29.33
N SER A 715 -38.16 0.73 29.40
CA SER A 715 -36.70 0.60 29.49
C SER A 715 -36.12 1.59 30.50
N LYS A 716 -35.03 1.20 31.17
CA LYS A 716 -34.23 2.10 32.02
C LYS A 716 -33.19 2.90 31.21
N LYS A 717 -33.07 2.63 29.90
CA LYS A 717 -32.13 3.35 29.04
C LYS A 717 -32.67 4.74 28.73
N LEU A 718 -31.74 5.69 28.69
CA LEU A 718 -32.00 7.09 28.41
C LEU A 718 -31.40 7.45 27.06
N LEU A 719 -32.05 8.39 26.38
CA LEU A 719 -31.53 9.02 25.19
C LEU A 719 -31.26 10.48 25.49
N TYR A 720 -30.10 10.94 25.05
CA TYR A 720 -29.67 12.32 25.20
C TYR A 720 -29.83 13.01 23.86
N VAL A 721 -30.79 13.92 23.78
CA VAL A 721 -31.20 14.58 22.54
C VAL A 721 -30.69 16.01 22.55
N SER A 722 -30.11 16.44 21.44
CA SER A 722 -29.69 17.81 21.24
C SER A 722 -29.98 18.24 19.82
N VAL A 723 -30.37 19.51 19.64
CA VAL A 723 -30.60 20.06 18.29
C VAL A 723 -29.29 20.04 17.53
N GLY A 724 -29.28 19.55 16.29
CA GLY A 724 -28.14 19.78 15.40
C GLY A 724 -28.21 21.18 14.79
N ASN A 725 -29.29 21.45 14.04
CA ASN A 725 -29.64 22.76 13.46
C ASN A 725 -31.09 22.74 12.95
N GLY A 726 -31.69 23.91 12.75
CA GLY A 726 -32.94 24.10 12.00
C GLY A 726 -34.22 24.13 12.83
N MET A 727 -34.16 23.93 14.15
CA MET A 727 -35.34 23.87 15.01
C MET A 727 -35.03 24.23 16.46
N LYS A 728 -36.08 24.48 17.25
CA LYS A 728 -35.97 24.62 18.70
C LYS A 728 -35.87 23.26 19.39
N ILE A 729 -35.31 23.24 20.60
CA ILE A 729 -35.05 22.01 21.33
C ILE A 729 -36.34 21.25 21.70
N GLU A 730 -37.42 21.97 21.98
CA GLU A 730 -38.74 21.39 22.29
C GLU A 730 -39.30 20.63 21.09
N VAL A 731 -39.11 21.16 19.88
CA VAL A 731 -39.52 20.50 18.63
C VAL A 731 -38.72 19.21 18.44
N SER A 732 -37.39 19.27 18.65
CA SER A 732 -36.54 18.07 18.54
C SER A 732 -36.95 16.97 19.53
N GLY A 733 -37.28 17.34 20.78
CA GLY A 733 -37.76 16.41 21.79
C GLY A 733 -39.06 15.72 21.39
N ARG A 734 -40.03 16.47 20.85
CA ARG A 734 -41.32 15.92 20.38
C ARG A 734 -41.16 14.98 19.19
N ILE A 735 -40.28 15.30 18.23
CA ILE A 735 -39.97 14.42 17.09
C ILE A 735 -39.44 13.08 17.59
N VAL A 736 -38.45 13.12 18.48
CA VAL A 736 -37.85 11.89 19.02
C VAL A 736 -38.84 11.12 19.89
N GLU A 737 -39.66 11.78 20.70
CA GLU A 737 -40.70 11.13 21.50
C GLU A 737 -41.72 10.40 20.61
N HIS A 738 -42.17 11.01 19.50
CA HIS A 738 -43.07 10.39 18.53
C HIS A 738 -42.47 9.11 17.94
N LEU A 739 -41.20 9.16 17.51
CA LEU A 739 -40.49 8.02 16.93
C LEU A 739 -40.25 6.89 17.93
N ILE A 740 -40.15 7.21 19.23
CA ILE A 740 -39.97 6.21 20.28
C ILE A 740 -41.29 5.52 20.62
N LYS A 741 -42.41 6.25 20.61
CA LYS A 741 -43.75 5.73 20.97
C LYS A 741 -44.28 4.71 19.97
N SER A 742 -43.94 4.85 18.69
CA SER A 742 -44.46 3.98 17.63
C SER A 742 -43.90 2.56 17.66
N ASN A 743 -42.59 2.38 17.86
CA ASN A 743 -41.92 1.13 18.26
C ASN A 743 -40.40 1.38 18.39
N LEU A 744 -39.84 1.22 19.60
CA LEU A 744 -38.42 1.48 19.85
C LEU A 744 -37.47 0.67 18.94
N GLN A 745 -37.81 -0.57 18.59
CA GLN A 745 -36.96 -1.38 17.71
C GLN A 745 -36.98 -0.89 16.25
N ASN A 746 -38.06 -0.22 15.84
CA ASN A 746 -38.22 0.33 14.50
C ASN A 746 -37.86 1.81 14.43
N MET A 747 -37.41 2.42 15.53
CA MET A 747 -36.85 3.75 15.51
C MET A 747 -35.72 3.81 14.46
N PRO A 748 -35.72 4.77 13.53
CA PRO A 748 -34.82 4.78 12.38
C PRO A 748 -33.32 4.64 12.73
N VAL A 749 -32.87 5.27 13.82
CA VAL A 749 -31.47 5.15 14.31
C VAL A 749 -31.16 3.73 14.76
N ASN A 750 -32.08 3.06 15.45
CA ASN A 750 -31.89 1.68 15.91
C ASN A 750 -31.94 0.68 14.74
N VAL A 751 -32.71 0.97 13.68
CA VAL A 751 -32.68 0.22 12.43
C VAL A 751 -31.28 0.29 11.81
N CYS A 752 -30.68 1.49 11.73
CA CYS A 752 -29.33 1.67 11.23
C CYS A 752 -28.28 0.95 12.08
N ASP A 753 -28.30 1.12 13.42
CA ASP A 753 -27.36 0.46 14.33
C ASP A 753 -27.40 -1.07 14.20
N ARG A 754 -28.61 -1.63 14.09
CA ARG A 754 -28.79 -3.08 13.92
C ARG A 754 -28.29 -3.57 12.56
N ARG A 755 -28.76 -2.97 11.46
CA ARG A 755 -28.42 -3.45 10.11
C ARG A 755 -26.94 -3.26 9.78
N THR A 756 -26.35 -2.12 10.14
CA THR A 756 -24.90 -1.91 9.95
C THR A 756 -24.07 -2.93 10.73
N ARG A 757 -24.49 -3.33 11.94
CA ARG A 757 -23.85 -4.41 12.70
C ARG A 757 -24.07 -5.79 12.08
N ASP A 758 -25.22 -6.04 11.48
CA ASP A 758 -25.49 -7.31 10.81
C ASP A 758 -24.65 -7.47 9.54
N THR A 759 -24.52 -6.40 8.74
CA THR A 759 -23.57 -6.36 7.61
C THR A 759 -22.13 -6.47 8.10
N TYR A 760 -21.79 -5.86 9.23
CA TYR A 760 -20.46 -6.03 9.85
C TYR A 760 -20.21 -7.50 10.19
N ARG A 761 -21.21 -8.18 10.75
CA ARG A 761 -21.13 -9.61 11.06
C ARG A 761 -20.97 -10.47 9.82
N GLU A 762 -21.67 -10.15 8.74
CA GLU A 762 -21.58 -10.89 7.50
C GLU A 762 -20.18 -10.83 6.88
N TYR A 763 -19.58 -9.63 6.79
CA TYR A 763 -18.29 -9.46 6.12
C TYR A 763 -17.09 -9.79 7.02
N PHE A 764 -17.18 -9.50 8.31
CA PHE A 764 -16.03 -9.59 9.21
C PHE A 764 -16.13 -10.78 10.16
N GLU A 765 -17.33 -11.15 10.63
CA GLU A 765 -17.49 -12.21 11.63
C GLU A 765 -17.81 -13.60 11.05
N LYS A 766 -18.38 -13.67 9.85
CA LYS A 766 -18.63 -14.89 9.07
C LYS A 766 -17.62 -14.98 7.92
#